data_AF-A0A7C1M7P1-F1
#
_entry.id   AF-A0A7C1M7P1-F1
#
_cell.length_a   1.000
_cell.length_b   1.000
_cell.length_c   1.000
_cell.angle_alpha   90.00
_cell.angle_beta   90.00
_cell.angle_gamma   90.00
#
_symmetry.space_group_name_H-M   'P 1'
#
loop_
_entity.id
_entity.type
_entity.pdbx_description
1 polymer ?
#
loop_
_entity_poly.entity_id
_entity_poly.type
_entity_poly.pdbx_seq_one_letter_code
_entity_poly.pdbx_strand_id
1 'polypeptide(L)'
;MQTIYLLINNSSRCLKVIVLLFSFNLFFSATNLIAQDKRFLKIIDYPDDLPNIIIILADDMGYGDVSFLNKYSKINTPNLDKLCSEGKVFTDAHSTAAVCSPSRYSLLTGRYNWRSKLKSGVLWYWDEPLIEEDRITIGDILSGKGYSTACIGKWHLGWDWPTNDGSRVNDKLHIGEYNKKVRDSFNTKIDFTQAISNGPITRGFDYYFGDDVPGFPPFCFIENDRVIGLPSIQKPDSIFGYSNGGPMIEGWDWKELLPALTEKAAQYIYGVDDKGRAMRNKEHPFFLYFSLSAPHVPIAPADKFKGSSRAGAYGDFVQQIDWSVGRILNALDEMGLDENTLVIFTSDNGSPGRDGENMVGEYNSVRKYGHNPSYIFRGTKTDAWEGGHRVPFITRWINNIDPGTLNNEIICLSDLMATCAEIIGVSLPDNAGEDSYSLLPLLQGKEYYGNFREATVHHSISGNFAIRKGKWKLILCPGSGGLSKPRNKDAFINGLPIYQLYNLESDPEERTNLCNKYPDKVVELRTILNRYIETGRSTPGLRQKNYGSVPIFTRKIIVNNQAGNCSDSNPGTYEFPLRTIQAAAKIAGPGDTILVREGIYREEIAPSFGGTKEYPIVYMAAPGEVVSIRGSEAVSGWQRYRANVWALELDTSFFKGYNPFAIKNQGEWLFRGQEHHLGDVYLDGEALLEKFSIDSLFSNSNTWYVDTGSIVKGIRVFPSGKMTIYANFGEEDPDNHLIEINARATGIFPEISGLKYITIDGFDIRHTAPQWGDIYKLEKGAIGMRYGYGWIIQNCTIAYSRNIGISMGVTDEVHFPTKNEGGLLEGGSNIPPYNTIGHHIIRNNIIYRCGQAGIYGCYGAVASIIEGNIITETNYRNEWFGTNQAAIKILFPIDVIIKNNYIYGKPGLRNGTKGIWLDWGSQNTRVTGNIITDFGFKGTDGLKLEVNFGPVIIDNNIIIRSHVMEEGNGSVWVHNLFCDNTFTFRKSPGRIVPYFRPHSTVRAGKRGTSLESIRFINNIFAGTDCGNSFRNAIESTEIEQSHNLFVEDSDRGYESITEDGKTTINIFIPGKVIKDNYPLISSDYIGEIPYAGMKMEQTNGLPLVIDNDINGRKVNTEGIKPGPFQTLMEGWNNFTLKLKKD
;
A
#
# COMPACT_ATOMS: atom_id res chain seq x y z
N MET A 1 6.25 17.96 -53.15
CA MET A 1 5.29 19.02 -52.76
C MET A 1 4.28 19.39 -53.87
N GLN A 2 4.67 19.50 -55.14
CA GLN A 2 3.71 19.82 -56.23
C GLN A 2 2.67 18.72 -56.55
N THR A 3 2.98 17.43 -56.32
CA THR A 3 2.01 16.33 -56.52
C THR A 3 0.95 16.23 -55.41
N ILE A 4 1.29 16.66 -54.19
CA ILE A 4 0.39 16.66 -53.02
C ILE A 4 -0.63 17.81 -53.13
N TYR A 5 -0.24 18.92 -53.75
CA TYR A 5 -1.08 20.10 -53.95
C TYR A 5 -2.24 19.85 -54.93
N LEU A 6 -2.08 18.91 -55.88
CA LEU A 6 -3.11 18.54 -56.87
C LEU A 6 -4.17 17.55 -56.35
N LEU A 7 -3.88 16.79 -55.29
CA LEU A 7 -4.81 15.81 -54.69
C LEU A 7 -5.76 16.42 -53.64
N ILE A 8 -5.35 17.52 -52.99
CA ILE A 8 -6.09 18.16 -51.89
C ILE A 8 -7.27 19.02 -52.39
N ASN A 9 -7.23 19.48 -53.64
CA ASN A 9 -8.26 20.37 -54.18
C ASN A 9 -9.50 19.66 -54.76
N ASN A 10 -9.50 18.32 -54.89
CA ASN A 10 -10.59 17.58 -55.56
C ASN A 10 -11.24 16.45 -54.75
N SER A 11 -11.16 16.46 -53.40
CA SER A 11 -11.77 15.40 -52.57
C SER A 11 -12.53 15.92 -51.33
N SER A 12 -13.60 15.19 -50.98
CA SER A 12 -14.68 15.58 -50.04
C SER A 12 -14.21 15.68 -48.57
N ARG A 13 -14.97 16.43 -47.75
CA ARG A 13 -14.61 16.83 -46.37
C ARG A 13 -14.15 15.69 -45.45
N CYS A 14 -14.63 14.46 -45.60
CA CYS A 14 -14.18 13.32 -44.79
C CYS A 14 -12.77 12.82 -45.13
N LEU A 15 -12.33 12.91 -46.40
CA LEU A 15 -10.99 12.43 -46.78
C LEU A 15 -9.88 13.38 -46.30
N LYS A 16 -10.20 14.67 -46.13
CA LYS A 16 -9.29 15.68 -45.58
C LYS A 16 -8.90 15.42 -44.13
N VAL A 17 -9.79 14.82 -43.34
CA VAL A 17 -9.52 14.47 -41.92
C VAL A 17 -8.62 13.24 -41.82
N ILE A 18 -8.78 12.26 -42.71
CA ILE A 18 -7.96 11.04 -42.71
C ILE A 18 -6.52 11.32 -43.14
N VAL A 19 -6.29 12.21 -44.11
CA VAL A 19 -4.93 12.61 -44.51
C VAL A 19 -4.23 13.44 -43.43
N LEU A 20 -4.97 14.26 -42.67
CA LEU A 20 -4.42 14.98 -41.50
C LEU A 20 -4.05 14.04 -40.34
N LEU A 21 -4.81 12.98 -40.11
CA LEU A 21 -4.49 11.98 -39.09
C LEU A 21 -3.32 11.06 -39.50
N PHE A 22 -3.13 10.80 -40.79
CA PHE A 22 -1.99 10.03 -41.29
C PHE A 22 -0.69 10.86 -41.38
N SER A 23 -0.76 12.17 -41.64
CA SER A 23 0.41 13.04 -41.61
C SER A 23 0.90 13.34 -40.18
N PHE A 24 0.02 13.21 -39.17
CA PHE A 24 0.42 13.24 -37.76
C PHE A 24 1.22 11.99 -37.32
N ASN A 25 0.93 10.83 -37.93
CA ASN A 25 1.64 9.58 -37.61
C ASN A 25 2.98 9.41 -38.38
N LEU A 26 3.11 9.98 -39.59
CA LEU A 26 4.41 10.01 -40.27
C LEU A 26 5.39 11.01 -39.64
N PHE A 27 4.91 12.08 -39.00
CA PHE A 27 5.76 13.00 -38.24
C PHE A 27 6.33 12.35 -36.97
N PHE A 28 5.63 11.36 -36.39
CA PHE A 28 6.10 10.58 -35.25
C PHE A 28 7.01 9.40 -35.63
N SER A 29 6.95 8.92 -36.87
CA SER A 29 7.82 7.83 -37.34
C SER A 29 9.15 8.32 -37.96
N ALA A 30 9.28 9.61 -38.28
CA ALA A 30 10.53 10.19 -38.78
C ALA A 30 11.42 10.82 -37.68
N THR A 31 10.90 11.04 -36.47
CA THR A 31 11.68 11.56 -35.33
C THR A 31 12.43 10.47 -34.55
N ASN A 32 12.19 9.19 -34.86
CA ASN A 32 12.97 8.05 -34.35
C ASN A 32 14.13 7.64 -35.26
N LEU A 33 14.48 8.46 -36.25
CA LEU A 33 15.61 8.22 -37.17
C LEU A 33 16.69 9.31 -37.09
N ILE A 34 16.97 9.82 -35.88
CA ILE A 34 18.23 10.52 -35.57
C ILE A 34 18.74 10.01 -34.21
N ALA A 35 18.90 8.70 -34.11
CA ALA A 35 20.00 8.12 -33.35
C ALA A 35 21.15 7.94 -34.35
N GLN A 36 22.36 8.35 -33.97
CA GLN A 36 23.62 8.40 -34.75
C GLN A 36 23.94 9.74 -35.43
N ASP A 37 24.54 10.68 -34.70
CA ASP A 37 25.92 11.14 -34.94
C ASP A 37 26.36 12.06 -33.79
N LYS A 38 27.39 11.67 -33.02
CA LYS A 38 27.97 12.46 -31.91
C LYS A 38 28.76 13.70 -32.39
N ARG A 39 28.39 14.33 -33.52
CA ARG A 39 29.21 15.38 -34.17
C ARG A 39 28.46 16.61 -34.66
N PHE A 40 27.17 16.77 -34.36
CA PHE A 40 26.45 18.01 -34.67
C PHE A 40 25.73 18.54 -33.43
N LEU A 41 26.44 19.33 -32.62
CA LEU A 41 25.90 20.34 -31.69
C LEU A 41 27.06 21.23 -31.20
N LYS A 42 27.40 22.23 -32.01
CA LYS A 42 28.04 23.50 -31.60
C LYS A 42 27.28 24.53 -32.41
N ILE A 43 26.31 25.23 -31.84
CA ILE A 43 26.49 26.42 -31.01
C ILE A 43 25.48 26.34 -29.85
N ILE A 44 25.96 26.24 -28.61
CA ILE A 44 25.18 26.48 -27.41
C ILE A 44 25.60 27.87 -26.95
N ASP A 45 24.66 28.81 -26.87
CA ASP A 45 24.86 30.07 -26.14
C ASP A 45 25.11 29.71 -24.68
N TYR A 46 26.32 30.00 -24.18
CA TYR A 46 26.66 29.83 -22.77
C TYR A 46 26.04 31.02 -22.02
N PRO A 47 25.15 30.80 -21.02
CA PRO A 47 24.80 31.88 -20.12
C PRO A 47 26.07 32.25 -19.33
N ASP A 48 26.48 33.51 -19.40
CA ASP A 48 27.73 34.04 -18.82
C ASP A 48 27.85 33.90 -17.27
N ASP A 49 26.84 33.36 -16.57
CA ASP A 49 26.70 33.39 -15.10
C ASP A 49 26.64 32.00 -14.40
N LEU A 50 27.00 30.89 -15.06
CA LEU A 50 27.00 29.57 -14.39
C LEU A 50 28.17 29.42 -13.40
N PRO A 51 27.96 28.88 -12.18
CA PRO A 51 29.02 28.71 -11.19
C PRO A 51 29.88 27.48 -11.45
N ASN A 52 31.12 27.49 -10.99
CA ASN A 52 31.89 26.25 -10.83
C ASN A 52 31.35 25.45 -9.65
N ILE A 53 31.49 24.14 -9.69
CA ILE A 53 31.03 23.24 -8.62
C ILE A 53 32.18 22.35 -8.19
N ILE A 54 32.50 22.34 -6.90
CA ILE A 54 33.49 21.45 -6.30
C ILE A 54 32.83 20.64 -5.20
N ILE A 55 32.89 19.32 -5.31
CA ILE A 55 32.50 18.39 -4.23
C ILE A 55 33.78 17.73 -3.72
N ILE A 56 34.16 18.07 -2.49
CA ILE A 56 35.24 17.40 -1.76
C ILE A 56 34.61 16.32 -0.89
N LEU A 57 34.89 15.06 -1.20
CA LEU A 57 34.35 13.90 -0.49
C LEU A 57 35.48 13.18 0.25
N ALA A 58 35.51 13.31 1.58
CA ALA A 58 36.36 12.51 2.44
C ALA A 58 35.90 11.04 2.50
N ASP A 59 36.79 10.14 2.92
CA ASP A 59 36.58 8.69 2.97
C ASP A 59 36.81 8.19 4.40
N ASP A 60 35.76 7.78 5.09
CA ASP A 60 35.78 7.38 6.52
C ASP A 60 35.98 8.52 7.54
N MET A 61 35.63 9.75 7.19
CA MET A 61 35.64 10.88 8.13
C MET A 61 34.29 11.05 8.81
N GLY A 62 34.28 11.09 10.15
CA GLY A 62 33.08 11.24 10.96
C GLY A 62 32.72 12.70 11.23
N TYR A 63 31.46 12.94 11.59
CA TYR A 63 30.93 14.27 11.94
C TYR A 63 31.77 14.99 13.00
N GLY A 64 32.25 14.25 14.00
CA GLY A 64 33.00 14.78 15.14
C GLY A 64 34.48 15.03 14.88
N ASP A 65 34.99 14.76 13.68
CA ASP A 65 36.40 14.99 13.33
C ASP A 65 36.69 16.47 13.01
N VAL A 66 35.68 17.22 12.56
CA VAL A 66 35.79 18.67 12.31
C VAL A 66 35.74 19.42 13.64
N SER A 67 36.75 20.25 13.95
CA SER A 67 36.82 20.96 15.24
C SER A 67 35.63 21.90 15.47
N PHE A 68 35.11 22.56 14.44
CA PHE A 68 33.89 23.38 14.53
C PHE A 68 32.65 22.60 15.01
N LEU A 69 32.52 21.32 14.61
CA LEU A 69 31.36 20.48 14.93
C LEU A 69 31.48 19.75 16.26
N ASN A 70 32.70 19.68 16.82
CA ASN A 70 32.99 18.96 18.04
C ASN A 70 33.89 19.79 18.97
N LYS A 71 33.28 20.44 19.96
CA LYS A 71 34.00 21.21 20.99
C LYS A 71 35.01 20.40 21.82
N TYR A 72 34.94 19.07 21.78
CA TYR A 72 35.88 18.17 22.44
C TYR A 72 36.92 17.58 21.48
N SER A 73 36.97 18.07 20.23
CA SER A 73 37.87 17.54 19.22
C SER A 73 39.34 17.59 19.69
N LYS A 74 40.07 16.54 19.32
CA LYS A 74 41.52 16.44 19.54
C LYS A 74 42.30 16.70 18.25
N ILE A 75 41.57 17.02 17.18
CA ILE A 75 42.06 17.32 15.86
C ILE A 75 41.73 18.79 15.61
N ASN A 76 42.72 19.58 15.20
CA ASN A 76 42.52 20.98 14.84
C ASN A 76 42.38 21.07 13.32
N THR A 77 41.23 21.55 12.83
CA THR A 77 40.92 21.65 11.39
C THR A 77 40.66 23.10 10.96
N PRO A 78 41.68 23.96 10.95
CA PRO A 78 41.50 25.40 10.74
C PRO A 78 40.93 25.78 9.37
N ASN A 79 41.21 25.02 8.30
CA ASN A 79 40.68 25.33 6.97
C ASN A 79 39.20 24.91 6.83
N LEU A 80 38.83 23.79 7.43
CA LEU A 80 37.43 23.37 7.53
C LEU A 80 36.63 24.29 8.45
N ASP A 81 37.22 24.74 9.56
CA ASP A 81 36.60 25.71 10.46
C ASP A 81 36.41 27.07 9.75
N LYS A 82 37.39 27.48 8.92
CA LYS A 82 37.25 28.63 8.01
C LYS A 82 36.08 28.42 7.03
N LEU A 83 36.02 27.26 6.37
CA LEU A 83 34.92 26.91 5.44
C LEU A 83 33.54 26.95 6.15
N CYS A 84 33.46 26.51 7.41
CA CYS A 84 32.25 26.63 8.23
C CYS A 84 31.90 28.11 8.49
N SER A 85 32.88 28.93 8.84
CA SER A 85 32.67 30.35 9.16
C SER A 85 32.32 31.21 7.95
N GLU A 86 32.78 30.84 6.76
CA GLU A 86 32.52 31.54 5.49
C GLU A 86 31.31 30.99 4.74
N GLY A 87 30.73 29.89 5.23
CA GLY A 87 29.71 29.11 4.52
C GLY A 87 28.49 28.79 5.38
N LYS A 88 27.78 27.74 4.97
CA LYS A 88 26.65 27.17 5.69
C LYS A 88 26.97 25.73 6.09
N VAL A 89 26.65 25.37 7.32
CA VAL A 89 26.87 24.03 7.87
C VAL A 89 25.52 23.34 8.04
N PHE A 90 25.38 22.15 7.47
CA PHE A 90 24.21 21.30 7.67
C PHE A 90 24.50 20.33 8.82
N THR A 91 23.80 20.50 9.94
CA THR A 91 24.06 19.74 11.17
C THR A 91 23.43 18.34 11.15
N ASP A 92 22.50 18.11 10.22
CA ASP A 92 21.70 16.90 10.08
C ASP A 92 21.82 16.29 8.66
N ALA A 93 23.08 16.14 8.22
CA ALA A 93 23.43 15.60 6.92
C ALA A 93 23.85 14.13 6.97
N HIS A 94 23.40 13.36 5.99
CA HIS A 94 23.54 11.91 5.99
C HIS A 94 24.01 11.33 4.65
N SER A 95 24.78 10.26 4.71
CA SER A 95 24.96 9.34 3.59
C SER A 95 23.77 8.36 3.48
N THR A 96 23.54 7.82 2.28
CA THR A 96 22.51 6.80 2.05
C THR A 96 22.89 5.45 2.65
N ALA A 97 24.19 5.19 2.79
CA ALA A 97 24.73 3.97 3.36
C ALA A 97 25.87 4.26 4.32
N ALA A 98 26.08 3.36 5.28
CA ALA A 98 27.18 3.45 6.23
C ALA A 98 28.52 2.91 5.66
N VAL A 99 28.70 2.93 4.34
CA VAL A 99 29.85 2.38 3.60
C VAL A 99 30.07 3.06 2.23
N CYS A 100 31.30 2.98 1.71
CA CYS A 100 31.82 3.79 0.59
C CYS A 100 31.08 3.64 -0.75
N SER A 101 31.21 2.50 -1.46
CA SER A 101 30.67 2.33 -2.82
C SER A 101 29.17 2.66 -2.93
N PRO A 102 28.33 2.18 -2.01
CA PRO A 102 26.90 2.52 -2.02
C PRO A 102 26.62 4.02 -1.86
N SER A 103 27.32 4.71 -0.96
CA SER A 103 27.15 6.17 -0.80
C SER A 103 27.59 6.95 -2.02
N ARG A 104 28.72 6.57 -2.63
CA ARG A 104 29.24 7.18 -3.86
C ARG A 104 28.28 6.99 -5.04
N TYR A 105 27.68 5.80 -5.16
CA TYR A 105 26.62 5.54 -6.15
C TYR A 105 25.47 6.51 -5.95
N SER A 106 24.96 6.62 -4.72
CA SER A 106 23.82 7.48 -4.44
C SER A 106 24.10 8.96 -4.65
N LEU A 107 25.30 9.41 -4.29
CA LEU A 107 25.74 10.78 -4.51
C LEU A 107 25.71 11.13 -6.00
N LEU A 108 26.32 10.30 -6.84
CA LEU A 108 26.45 10.60 -8.27
C LEU A 108 25.16 10.37 -9.07
N THR A 109 24.26 9.51 -8.61
CA THR A 109 23.04 9.11 -9.36
C THR A 109 21.74 9.68 -8.79
N GLY A 110 21.80 10.32 -7.62
CA GLY A 110 20.63 10.79 -6.88
C GLY A 110 19.64 9.69 -6.51
N ARG A 111 20.08 8.43 -6.50
CA ARG A 111 19.26 7.23 -6.33
C ARG A 111 19.76 6.41 -5.15
N TYR A 112 18.88 5.92 -4.30
CA TYR A 112 19.30 5.06 -3.19
C TYR A 112 20.03 3.81 -3.69
N ASN A 113 21.16 3.50 -3.04
CA ASN A 113 22.05 2.40 -3.41
C ASN A 113 21.38 1.03 -3.42
N TRP A 114 20.44 0.77 -2.51
CA TRP A 114 19.71 -0.50 -2.43
C TRP A 114 18.79 -0.74 -3.62
N ARG A 115 18.63 0.25 -4.51
CA ARG A 115 17.94 0.11 -5.80
C ARG A 115 18.85 -0.37 -6.94
N SER A 116 20.17 -0.39 -6.74
CA SER A 116 21.20 -0.87 -7.69
C SER A 116 21.41 -2.39 -7.58
N LYS A 117 22.37 -2.96 -8.33
CA LYS A 117 22.76 -4.37 -8.19
C LYS A 117 23.33 -4.72 -6.81
N LEU A 118 24.00 -3.78 -6.14
CA LEU A 118 24.68 -4.02 -4.86
C LEU A 118 23.72 -3.79 -3.68
N LYS A 119 23.21 -4.88 -3.10
CA LYS A 119 22.22 -4.84 -2.01
C LYS A 119 22.82 -4.75 -0.61
N SER A 120 24.09 -5.10 -0.45
CA SER A 120 24.81 -5.09 0.82
C SER A 120 26.31 -5.11 0.56
N GLY A 121 27.10 -4.68 1.52
CA GLY A 121 28.55 -4.64 1.40
C GLY A 121 29.08 -3.47 0.57
N VAL A 122 30.26 -3.67 -0.01
CA VAL A 122 30.97 -2.72 -0.88
C VAL A 122 31.45 -3.47 -2.11
N LEU A 123 31.87 -2.74 -3.14
CA LEU A 123 32.63 -3.34 -4.22
C LEU A 123 34.03 -3.73 -3.74
N TRP A 124 34.54 -4.83 -4.29
CA TRP A 124 35.90 -5.30 -4.07
C TRP A 124 36.72 -5.11 -5.33
N TYR A 125 38.04 -5.29 -5.20
CA TYR A 125 38.95 -5.23 -6.34
C TYR A 125 38.54 -6.16 -7.47
N TRP A 126 38.65 -5.63 -8.70
CA TRP A 126 38.23 -6.26 -9.95
C TRP A 126 36.71 -6.40 -10.15
N ASP A 127 35.86 -5.82 -9.30
CA ASP A 127 34.41 -5.83 -9.56
C ASP A 127 34.02 -4.95 -10.76
N GLU A 128 33.05 -5.49 -11.52
CA GLU A 128 32.39 -4.79 -12.63
C GLU A 128 31.75 -3.45 -12.18
N PRO A 129 31.50 -2.52 -13.13
CA PRO A 129 30.86 -1.24 -12.85
C PRO A 129 29.50 -1.38 -12.17
N LEU A 130 29.29 -0.63 -11.09
CA LEU A 130 28.03 -0.59 -10.34
C LEU A 130 27.00 0.36 -10.96
N ILE A 131 27.45 1.49 -11.53
CA ILE A 131 26.58 2.43 -12.24
C ILE A 131 26.22 1.82 -13.59
N GLU A 132 24.91 1.61 -13.80
CA GLU A 132 24.37 1.08 -15.05
C GLU A 132 24.72 1.98 -16.25
N GLU A 133 24.91 1.41 -17.45
CA GLU A 133 25.40 2.16 -18.61
C GLU A 133 24.48 3.31 -19.05
N ASP A 134 23.17 3.15 -18.86
CA ASP A 134 22.13 4.14 -19.20
C ASP A 134 21.75 5.04 -18.01
N ARG A 135 22.42 4.91 -16.86
CA ARG A 135 22.13 5.70 -15.67
C ARG A 135 22.81 7.07 -15.78
N ILE A 136 21.99 8.11 -15.81
CA ILE A 136 22.43 9.51 -15.75
C ILE A 136 23.09 9.79 -14.40
N THR A 137 24.25 10.44 -14.43
CA THR A 137 24.97 10.92 -13.25
C THR A 137 25.02 12.45 -13.19
N ILE A 138 25.50 13.00 -12.07
CA ILE A 138 25.83 14.44 -11.92
C ILE A 138 26.78 14.89 -13.04
N GLY A 139 27.79 14.08 -13.37
CA GLY A 139 28.74 14.38 -14.45
C GLY A 139 28.04 14.51 -15.80
N ASP A 140 27.10 13.61 -16.11
CA ASP A 140 26.35 13.65 -17.38
C ASP A 140 25.46 14.89 -17.48
N ILE A 141 24.84 15.30 -16.36
CA ILE A 141 24.02 16.50 -16.30
C ILE A 141 24.85 17.76 -16.55
N LEU A 142 25.99 17.89 -15.86
CA LEU A 142 26.83 19.09 -15.95
C LEU A 142 27.56 19.17 -17.29
N SER A 143 28.14 18.07 -17.76
CA SER A 143 28.76 18.02 -19.10
C SER A 143 27.75 18.31 -20.22
N GLY A 144 26.49 17.86 -20.07
CA GLY A 144 25.39 18.21 -20.99
C GLY A 144 25.05 19.71 -21.05
N LYS A 145 25.51 20.50 -20.07
CA LYS A 145 25.44 21.97 -20.04
C LYS A 145 26.79 22.65 -20.30
N GLY A 146 27.76 21.92 -20.83
CA GLY A 146 29.04 22.47 -21.27
C GLY A 146 30.07 22.67 -20.16
N TYR A 147 29.86 22.07 -18.97
CA TYR A 147 30.91 22.05 -17.94
C TYR A 147 32.08 21.17 -18.39
N SER A 148 33.30 21.60 -18.08
CA SER A 148 34.42 20.66 -18.01
C SER A 148 34.30 19.85 -16.73
N THR A 149 34.28 18.52 -16.80
CA THR A 149 34.04 17.67 -15.62
C THR A 149 35.27 16.81 -15.28
N ALA A 150 35.65 16.75 -13.99
CA ALA A 150 36.73 15.89 -13.53
C ALA A 150 36.40 15.13 -12.25
N CYS A 151 36.86 13.89 -12.18
CA CYS A 151 36.91 13.07 -10.97
C CYS A 151 38.37 12.91 -10.55
N ILE A 152 38.74 13.33 -9.34
CA ILE A 152 40.12 13.22 -8.85
C ILE A 152 40.10 12.50 -7.50
N GLY A 153 40.75 11.33 -7.45
CA GLY A 153 40.83 10.47 -6.27
C GLY A 153 40.10 9.12 -6.41
N LYS A 154 39.61 8.62 -5.28
CA LYS A 154 39.00 7.30 -5.13
C LYS A 154 37.71 7.18 -5.94
N TRP A 155 37.65 6.21 -6.86
CA TRP A 155 36.43 5.92 -7.64
C TRP A 155 35.48 4.98 -6.89
N HIS A 156 35.92 3.74 -6.64
CA HIS A 156 35.22 2.70 -5.90
C HIS A 156 33.80 2.36 -6.39
N LEU A 157 33.57 2.49 -7.69
CA LEU A 157 32.31 2.16 -8.38
C LEU A 157 32.48 1.12 -9.49
N GLY A 158 33.62 0.41 -9.48
CA GLY A 158 33.91 -0.70 -10.38
C GLY A 158 34.42 -0.26 -11.75
N TRP A 159 35.03 -1.20 -12.45
CA TRP A 159 35.65 -1.02 -13.76
C TRP A 159 35.56 -2.33 -14.54
N ASP A 160 35.56 -2.25 -15.88
CA ASP A 160 35.76 -3.43 -16.72
C ASP A 160 37.26 -3.59 -17.00
N TRP A 161 37.93 -4.37 -16.14
CA TRP A 161 39.34 -4.65 -16.25
C TRP A 161 39.63 -5.63 -17.41
N PRO A 162 40.48 -5.26 -18.39
CA PRO A 162 40.84 -6.16 -19.48
C PRO A 162 41.70 -7.31 -18.96
N THR A 163 41.52 -8.50 -19.52
CA THR A 163 42.30 -9.70 -19.17
C THR A 163 42.94 -10.34 -20.40
N ASN A 164 44.14 -10.88 -20.23
CA ASN A 164 44.89 -11.55 -21.29
C ASN A 164 44.16 -12.78 -21.90
N ASP A 165 43.24 -13.40 -21.16
CA ASP A 165 42.50 -14.61 -21.55
C ASP A 165 41.00 -14.37 -21.83
N GLY A 166 40.55 -13.11 -21.80
CA GLY A 166 39.15 -12.72 -21.99
C GLY A 166 38.19 -13.07 -20.86
N SER A 167 38.65 -13.61 -19.73
CA SER A 167 37.78 -13.96 -18.59
C SER A 167 37.41 -12.76 -17.72
N ARG A 168 36.18 -12.72 -17.17
CA ARG A 168 35.76 -11.67 -16.21
C ARG A 168 35.64 -12.23 -14.80
N VAL A 169 35.95 -11.41 -13.79
CA VAL A 169 35.83 -11.82 -12.37
C VAL A 169 34.37 -12.13 -12.03
N ASN A 170 33.45 -11.29 -12.50
CA ASN A 170 32.04 -11.37 -12.19
C ASN A 170 31.29 -12.49 -12.94
N ASP A 171 31.95 -13.20 -13.86
CA ASP A 171 31.43 -14.48 -14.39
C ASP A 171 31.44 -15.58 -13.32
N LYS A 172 32.26 -15.42 -12.27
CA LYS A 172 32.46 -16.41 -11.20
C LYS A 172 31.96 -15.98 -9.83
N LEU A 173 31.68 -14.70 -9.65
CA LEU A 173 31.25 -14.10 -8.38
C LEU A 173 30.16 -13.07 -8.64
N HIS A 174 29.15 -13.02 -7.77
CA HIS A 174 28.22 -11.91 -7.80
C HIS A 174 28.91 -10.61 -7.38
N ILE A 175 28.45 -9.47 -7.91
CA ILE A 175 28.98 -8.16 -7.55
C ILE A 175 28.93 -7.95 -6.02
N GLY A 176 30.05 -7.51 -5.43
CA GLY A 176 30.19 -7.33 -3.98
C GLY A 176 30.41 -8.62 -3.17
N GLU A 177 30.42 -9.79 -3.81
CA GLU A 177 30.72 -11.06 -3.14
C GLU A 177 32.21 -11.18 -2.80
N TYR A 178 32.51 -11.35 -1.51
CA TYR A 178 33.89 -11.50 -1.08
C TYR A 178 34.37 -12.95 -1.17
N ASN A 179 35.17 -13.26 -2.19
CA ASN A 179 35.94 -14.50 -2.30
C ASN A 179 37.40 -14.20 -2.68
N LYS A 180 38.26 -14.11 -1.66
CA LYS A 180 39.69 -13.77 -1.81
C LYS A 180 40.40 -14.64 -2.84
N LYS A 181 40.21 -15.97 -2.78
CA LYS A 181 40.94 -16.92 -3.64
C LYS A 181 40.63 -16.70 -5.12
N VAL A 182 39.36 -16.48 -5.46
CA VAL A 182 38.95 -16.21 -6.84
C VAL A 182 39.50 -14.86 -7.30
N ARG A 183 39.35 -13.81 -6.49
CA ARG A 183 39.82 -12.46 -6.85
C ARG A 183 41.34 -12.39 -7.01
N ASP A 184 42.10 -13.01 -6.10
CA ASP A 184 43.57 -13.07 -6.17
C ASP A 184 44.06 -13.80 -7.43
N SER A 185 43.28 -14.78 -7.94
CA SER A 185 43.64 -15.47 -9.19
C SER A 185 43.60 -14.57 -10.43
N PHE A 186 42.97 -13.40 -10.34
CA PHE A 186 42.96 -12.40 -11.41
C PHE A 186 44.13 -11.43 -11.37
N ASN A 187 44.87 -11.35 -10.26
CA ASN A 187 46.04 -10.46 -10.13
C ASN A 187 47.07 -10.66 -11.25
N THR A 188 47.21 -11.89 -11.77
CA THR A 188 48.12 -12.22 -12.88
C THR A 188 47.45 -12.26 -14.26
N LYS A 189 46.13 -12.03 -14.32
CA LYS A 189 45.34 -12.12 -15.56
C LYS A 189 45.00 -10.76 -16.15
N ILE A 190 44.90 -9.72 -15.32
CA ILE A 190 44.63 -8.36 -15.76
C ILE A 190 45.74 -7.89 -16.71
N ASP A 191 45.36 -7.38 -17.88
CA ASP A 191 46.27 -6.77 -18.85
C ASP A 191 46.38 -5.25 -18.62
N PHE A 192 47.32 -4.85 -17.78
CA PHE A 192 47.54 -3.44 -17.47
C PHE A 192 48.08 -2.60 -18.64
N THR A 193 48.37 -3.19 -19.80
CA THR A 193 48.81 -2.45 -20.99
C THR A 193 47.65 -1.84 -21.79
N GLN A 194 46.41 -2.26 -21.49
CA GLN A 194 45.21 -1.93 -22.26
C GLN A 194 44.33 -0.84 -21.61
N ALA A 195 43.50 -0.22 -22.46
CA ALA A 195 42.05 -0.07 -22.26
C ALA A 195 41.41 -0.48 -20.94
N ILE A 196 41.29 0.34 -19.89
CA ILE A 196 40.29 0.07 -18.83
C ILE A 196 38.96 0.71 -19.23
N SER A 197 37.94 -0.10 -19.52
CA SER A 197 36.62 0.40 -19.94
C SER A 197 35.66 0.63 -18.78
N ASN A 198 34.59 1.38 -19.05
CA ASN A 198 33.46 1.62 -18.14
C ASN A 198 33.82 2.24 -16.77
N GLY A 199 34.86 3.06 -16.73
CA GLY A 199 35.27 3.87 -15.57
C GLY A 199 34.65 5.27 -15.53
N PRO A 200 35.21 6.20 -14.73
CA PRO A 200 34.73 7.57 -14.55
C PRO A 200 34.50 8.32 -15.86
N ILE A 201 35.40 8.17 -16.84
CA ILE A 201 35.29 8.90 -18.12
C ILE A 201 34.12 8.47 -19.02
N THR A 202 33.43 7.40 -18.61
CA THR A 202 32.21 6.91 -19.25
C THR A 202 30.95 7.14 -18.42
N ARG A 203 31.09 7.89 -17.31
CA ARG A 203 30.05 8.22 -16.33
C ARG A 203 30.05 9.73 -16.06
N GLY A 204 30.11 10.50 -17.14
CA GLY A 204 29.96 11.96 -17.12
C GLY A 204 31.21 12.78 -16.81
N PHE A 205 32.40 12.16 -16.72
CA PHE A 205 33.65 12.88 -16.47
C PHE A 205 34.51 13.01 -17.73
N ASP A 206 35.03 14.19 -18.03
CA ASP A 206 35.98 14.40 -19.15
C ASP A 206 37.41 13.96 -18.77
N TYR A 207 37.75 14.07 -17.48
CA TYR A 207 39.07 13.75 -16.95
C TYR A 207 38.99 12.93 -15.66
N TYR A 208 39.89 11.96 -15.51
CA TYR A 208 40.06 11.22 -14.27
C TYR A 208 41.52 11.10 -13.87
N PHE A 209 41.81 11.27 -12.59
CA PHE A 209 43.10 10.91 -11.99
C PHE A 209 42.91 10.42 -10.57
N GLY A 210 43.33 9.19 -10.26
CA GLY A 210 43.30 8.72 -8.88
C GLY A 210 43.60 7.25 -8.73
N ASP A 211 43.03 6.66 -7.69
CA ASP A 211 43.08 5.24 -7.39
C ASP A 211 41.66 4.64 -7.35
N ASP A 212 41.53 3.32 -7.50
CA ASP A 212 40.21 2.69 -7.33
C ASP A 212 39.83 2.63 -5.85
N VAL A 213 40.68 1.99 -5.03
CA VAL A 213 40.60 1.95 -3.57
C VAL A 213 42.03 1.84 -3.00
N PRO A 214 42.44 2.64 -2.00
CA PRO A 214 43.84 2.75 -1.60
C PRO A 214 44.39 1.44 -0.99
N GLY A 215 43.51 0.62 -0.42
CA GLY A 215 43.85 -0.66 0.20
C GLY A 215 43.81 -1.87 -0.74
N PHE A 216 43.47 -1.69 -2.01
CA PHE A 216 43.25 -2.77 -2.98
C PHE A 216 44.18 -2.65 -4.21
N PRO A 217 44.49 -3.77 -4.89
CA PRO A 217 45.19 -3.70 -6.16
C PRO A 217 44.28 -3.13 -7.27
N PRO A 218 44.88 -2.51 -8.31
CA PRO A 218 46.31 -2.31 -8.48
C PRO A 218 46.80 -1.12 -7.66
N PHE A 219 48.00 -1.24 -7.08
CA PHE A 219 48.62 -0.18 -6.30
C PHE A 219 49.41 0.74 -7.25
N CYS A 220 48.69 1.59 -7.97
CA CYS A 220 49.20 2.61 -8.88
C CYS A 220 48.12 3.69 -9.10
N PHE A 221 48.52 4.83 -9.66
CA PHE A 221 47.54 5.79 -10.17
C PHE A 221 46.92 5.31 -11.47
N ILE A 222 45.70 5.75 -11.73
CA ILE A 222 44.97 5.60 -12.98
C ILE A 222 44.68 7.02 -13.49
N GLU A 223 44.99 7.29 -14.75
CA GLU A 223 44.62 8.52 -15.44
C GLU A 223 43.74 8.16 -16.64
N ASN A 224 42.53 8.72 -16.66
CA ASN A 224 41.48 8.41 -17.63
C ASN A 224 41.14 6.91 -17.67
N ASP A 225 41.69 6.19 -18.64
CA ASP A 225 41.46 4.77 -18.92
C ASP A 225 42.77 3.94 -18.92
N ARG A 226 43.84 4.47 -18.31
CA ARG A 226 45.16 3.81 -18.21
C ARG A 226 45.75 3.90 -16.82
N VAL A 227 46.45 2.85 -16.41
CA VAL A 227 47.36 2.94 -15.26
C VAL A 227 48.58 3.82 -15.58
N ILE A 228 49.04 4.58 -14.60
CA ILE A 228 50.27 5.37 -14.68
C ILE A 228 51.44 4.49 -14.27
N GLY A 229 52.17 4.01 -15.27
CA GLY A 229 53.22 3.01 -15.13
C GLY A 229 52.65 1.60 -14.94
N LEU A 230 53.48 0.59 -15.21
CA LEU A 230 53.04 -0.81 -15.19
C LEU A 230 53.16 -1.40 -13.78
N PRO A 231 52.06 -1.81 -13.13
CA PRO A 231 52.09 -2.48 -11.83
C PRO A 231 52.60 -3.92 -11.99
N SER A 232 53.92 -4.05 -12.16
CA SER A 232 54.60 -5.29 -12.56
C SER A 232 55.20 -6.07 -11.40
N ILE A 233 55.22 -5.50 -10.19
CA ILE A 233 55.70 -6.18 -8.98
C ILE A 233 54.53 -6.55 -8.06
N GLN A 234 54.71 -7.61 -7.29
CA GLN A 234 53.76 -7.96 -6.24
C GLN A 234 54.03 -7.08 -5.01
N LYS A 235 53.01 -6.45 -4.43
CA LYS A 235 53.16 -5.69 -3.17
C LYS A 235 53.81 -6.59 -2.09
N PRO A 236 54.98 -6.21 -1.53
CA PRO A 236 55.60 -6.93 -0.44
C PRO A 236 54.74 -6.89 0.84
N ASP A 237 54.85 -7.92 1.68
CA ASP A 237 54.22 -7.94 3.00
C ASP A 237 54.82 -6.90 3.96
N SER A 238 56.04 -6.43 3.69
CA SER A 238 56.71 -5.38 4.47
C SER A 238 56.11 -3.99 4.29
N ILE A 239 55.33 -3.75 3.23
CA ILE A 239 54.64 -2.47 3.03
C ILE A 239 53.24 -2.53 3.62
N PHE A 240 52.90 -1.51 4.40
CA PHE A 240 51.64 -1.44 5.12
C PHE A 240 50.42 -1.41 4.19
N GLY A 241 49.35 -2.10 4.58
CA GLY A 241 48.16 -2.29 3.74
C GLY A 241 47.69 -3.75 3.79
N TYR A 242 46.65 -4.09 3.02
CA TYR A 242 46.04 -5.42 3.03
C TYR A 242 47.09 -6.55 2.88
N SER A 243 47.12 -7.46 3.84
CA SER A 243 48.08 -8.57 3.92
C SER A 243 47.83 -9.59 2.81
N ASN A 244 48.89 -9.92 2.04
CA ASN A 244 49.00 -10.87 0.92
C ASN A 244 48.87 -10.33 -0.52
N GLY A 245 49.04 -9.02 -0.70
CA GLY A 245 49.52 -8.42 -1.95
C GLY A 245 48.60 -8.43 -3.18
N GLY A 246 49.10 -7.76 -4.21
CA GLY A 246 48.54 -7.68 -5.55
C GLY A 246 49.49 -6.83 -6.43
N PRO A 247 49.16 -6.64 -7.71
CA PRO A 247 49.97 -5.87 -8.64
C PRO A 247 50.19 -4.44 -8.13
N MET A 248 51.44 -4.00 -8.15
CA MET A 248 51.91 -2.71 -7.64
C MET A 248 52.97 -2.15 -8.57
N ILE A 249 53.03 -0.83 -8.70
CA ILE A 249 54.16 -0.15 -9.36
C ILE A 249 55.39 -0.11 -8.44
N GLU A 250 56.57 -0.25 -9.02
CA GLU A 250 57.81 -0.07 -8.26
C GLU A 250 57.87 1.33 -7.62
N GLY A 251 58.20 1.40 -6.34
CA GLY A 251 58.30 2.65 -5.59
C GLY A 251 56.98 3.27 -5.10
N TRP A 252 55.85 2.53 -5.15
CA TRP A 252 54.57 3.02 -4.62
C TRP A 252 54.66 3.36 -3.12
N ASP A 253 54.31 4.60 -2.76
CA ASP A 253 54.22 5.08 -1.38
C ASP A 253 52.84 5.71 -1.11
N TRP A 254 52.09 5.12 -0.18
CA TRP A 254 50.78 5.61 0.25
C TRP A 254 50.82 7.01 0.85
N LYS A 255 51.96 7.42 1.42
CA LYS A 255 52.11 8.78 1.99
C LYS A 255 52.01 9.86 0.92
N GLU A 256 52.36 9.53 -0.32
CA GLU A 256 52.32 10.43 -1.47
C GLU A 256 50.96 10.42 -2.20
N LEU A 257 50.05 9.50 -1.83
CA LEU A 257 48.73 9.40 -2.44
C LEU A 257 47.93 10.70 -2.28
N LEU A 258 47.63 11.10 -1.04
CA LEU A 258 46.82 12.30 -0.78
C LEU A 258 47.49 13.60 -1.29
N PRO A 259 48.81 13.83 -1.12
CA PRO A 259 49.50 14.96 -1.75
C PRO A 259 49.34 15.01 -3.27
N ALA A 260 49.52 13.90 -3.98
CA ALA A 260 49.39 13.85 -5.43
C ALA A 260 47.96 14.13 -5.91
N LEU A 261 46.96 13.56 -5.24
CA LEU A 261 45.55 13.85 -5.53
C LEU A 261 45.23 15.34 -5.31
N THR A 262 45.74 15.93 -4.23
CA THR A 262 45.53 17.34 -3.88
C THR A 262 46.15 18.26 -4.93
N GLU A 263 47.39 18.01 -5.31
CA GLU A 263 48.05 18.86 -6.31
C GLU A 263 47.40 18.70 -7.68
N LYS A 264 46.95 17.49 -8.05
CA LYS A 264 46.19 17.30 -9.29
C LYS A 264 44.88 18.10 -9.31
N ALA A 265 44.17 18.13 -8.19
CA ALA A 265 42.96 18.93 -8.04
C ALA A 265 43.24 20.45 -8.14
N ALA A 266 44.33 20.93 -7.55
CA ALA A 266 44.77 22.31 -7.72
C ALA A 266 45.13 22.64 -9.18
N GLN A 267 45.88 21.76 -9.85
CA GLN A 267 46.20 21.87 -11.29
C GLN A 267 44.94 21.97 -12.16
N TYR A 268 43.92 21.16 -11.85
CA TYR A 268 42.64 21.24 -12.55
C TYR A 268 41.95 22.61 -12.37
N ILE A 269 42.01 23.20 -11.18
CA ILE A 269 41.49 24.55 -10.90
C ILE A 269 42.28 25.61 -11.68
N TYR A 270 43.63 25.55 -11.67
CA TYR A 270 44.47 26.41 -12.51
C TYR A 270 44.22 26.21 -14.01
N GLY A 271 43.65 25.06 -14.39
CA GLY A 271 43.35 24.65 -15.75
C GLY A 271 44.56 24.18 -16.55
N VAL A 272 45.72 24.00 -15.91
CA VAL A 272 46.96 23.54 -16.54
C VAL A 272 47.71 22.61 -15.60
N ASP A 273 48.37 21.59 -16.14
CA ASP A 273 49.25 20.69 -15.39
C ASP A 273 50.68 21.26 -15.24
N ASP A 274 51.54 20.57 -14.48
CA ASP A 274 52.94 20.99 -14.26
C ASP A 274 53.78 21.11 -15.54
N LYS A 275 53.31 20.53 -16.65
CA LYS A 275 53.98 20.58 -17.96
C LYS A 275 53.38 21.67 -18.85
N GLY A 276 52.46 22.49 -18.33
CA GLY A 276 51.77 23.55 -19.05
C GLY A 276 50.69 23.04 -20.01
N ARG A 277 50.26 21.77 -19.91
CA ARG A 277 49.19 21.21 -20.74
C ARG A 277 47.84 21.59 -20.17
N ALA A 278 46.90 21.99 -21.02
CA ALA A 278 45.55 22.32 -20.59
C ALA A 278 44.84 21.09 -20.00
N MET A 279 44.23 21.26 -18.83
CA MET A 279 43.43 20.22 -18.15
C MET A 279 41.92 20.39 -18.36
N ARG A 280 41.48 21.60 -18.68
CA ARG A 280 40.08 21.95 -18.97
C ARG A 280 40.03 23.20 -19.85
N ASN A 281 38.86 23.50 -20.41
CA ASN A 281 38.65 24.81 -21.01
C ASN A 281 38.45 25.85 -19.89
N LYS A 282 39.26 26.91 -19.89
CA LYS A 282 39.16 28.01 -18.91
C LYS A 282 37.96 28.92 -19.15
N GLU A 283 37.41 28.90 -20.37
CA GLU A 283 36.20 29.66 -20.75
C GLU A 283 34.90 28.97 -20.35
N HIS A 284 34.96 27.72 -19.87
CA HIS A 284 33.80 26.97 -19.43
C HIS A 284 33.78 26.84 -17.89
N PRO A 285 32.60 26.81 -17.27
CA PRO A 285 32.50 26.42 -15.87
C PRO A 285 33.01 24.99 -15.71
N PHE A 286 33.50 24.65 -14.52
CA PHE A 286 34.01 23.32 -14.23
C PHE A 286 33.31 22.65 -13.06
N PHE A 287 33.26 21.32 -13.14
CA PHE A 287 32.86 20.44 -12.06
C PHE A 287 34.04 19.60 -11.62
N LEU A 288 34.39 19.69 -10.35
CA LEU A 288 35.42 18.86 -9.75
C LEU A 288 34.82 17.99 -8.63
N TYR A 289 34.72 16.70 -8.89
CA TYR A 289 34.46 15.68 -7.87
C TYR A 289 35.80 15.23 -7.29
N PHE A 290 36.22 15.85 -6.19
CA PHE A 290 37.46 15.57 -5.49
C PHE A 290 37.23 14.56 -4.37
N SER A 291 37.28 13.27 -4.73
CA SER A 291 36.96 12.15 -3.84
C SER A 291 38.21 11.61 -3.16
N LEU A 292 38.56 12.17 -2.01
CA LEU A 292 39.74 11.78 -1.25
C LEU A 292 39.74 10.29 -0.88
N SER A 293 40.94 9.74 -0.73
CA SER A 293 41.17 8.36 -0.26
C SER A 293 41.47 8.31 1.26
N ALA A 294 41.27 9.43 1.96
CA ALA A 294 41.62 9.65 3.37
C ALA A 294 40.40 10.08 4.21
N PRO A 295 40.36 9.78 5.53
CA PRO A 295 41.38 9.06 6.30
C PRO A 295 41.20 7.52 6.26
N HIS A 296 40.66 6.95 5.19
CA HIS A 296 40.49 5.51 5.05
C HIS A 296 41.82 4.75 5.24
N VAL A 297 41.72 3.53 5.73
CA VAL A 297 42.86 2.64 5.92
C VAL A 297 43.46 2.18 4.57
N PRO A 298 44.79 2.04 4.43
CA PRO A 298 45.80 2.27 5.46
C PRO A 298 45.96 3.75 5.84
N ILE A 299 46.07 4.02 7.15
CA ILE A 299 46.30 5.37 7.67
C ILE A 299 47.75 5.75 7.36
N ALA A 300 47.96 6.66 6.41
CA ALA A 300 49.27 6.98 5.86
C ALA A 300 49.46 8.49 5.68
N PRO A 301 49.45 9.28 6.76
CA PRO A 301 49.73 10.71 6.67
C PRO A 301 51.14 10.94 6.12
N ALA A 302 51.30 11.97 5.29
CA ALA A 302 52.62 12.40 4.84
C ALA A 302 53.50 12.80 6.05
N ASP A 303 54.81 12.61 5.95
CA ASP A 303 55.72 12.73 7.10
C ASP A 303 55.62 14.08 7.85
N LYS A 304 55.30 15.17 7.13
CA LYS A 304 55.11 16.50 7.72
C LYS A 304 53.91 16.63 8.67
N PHE A 305 52.94 15.73 8.61
CA PHE A 305 51.77 15.70 9.49
C PHE A 305 51.93 14.73 10.67
N LYS A 306 52.98 13.93 10.69
CA LYS A 306 53.16 12.95 11.77
C LYS A 306 53.30 13.65 13.13
N GLY A 307 52.40 13.33 14.05
CA GLY A 307 52.31 13.93 15.39
C GLY A 307 51.72 15.34 15.43
N SER A 308 51.08 15.82 14.35
CA SER A 308 50.49 17.16 14.32
C SER A 308 49.17 17.25 15.10
N SER A 309 48.50 16.12 15.34
CA SER A 309 47.23 16.03 16.06
C SER A 309 47.37 15.45 17.47
N ARG A 310 46.32 15.60 18.28
CA ARG A 310 46.19 14.90 19.59
C ARG A 310 45.35 13.63 19.49
N ALA A 311 45.16 13.06 18.29
CA ALA A 311 44.32 11.88 18.05
C ALA A 311 45.05 10.75 17.29
N GLY A 312 46.38 10.69 17.39
CA GLY A 312 47.21 9.67 16.74
C GLY A 312 47.31 9.84 15.22
N ALA A 313 47.76 8.79 14.53
CA ALA A 313 47.98 8.83 13.09
C ALA A 313 46.69 9.09 12.30
N TYR A 314 45.54 8.65 12.83
CA TYR A 314 44.23 8.99 12.28
C TYR A 314 44.00 10.50 12.26
N GLY A 315 44.21 11.16 13.40
CA GLY A 315 44.04 12.61 13.51
C GLY A 315 45.02 13.39 12.64
N ASP A 316 46.25 12.91 12.52
CA ASP A 316 47.26 13.49 11.63
C ASP A 316 46.80 13.44 10.17
N PHE A 317 46.17 12.33 9.76
CA PHE A 317 45.64 12.18 8.41
C PHE A 317 44.42 13.06 8.17
N VAL A 318 43.56 13.25 9.18
CA VAL A 318 42.47 14.24 9.12
C VAL A 318 43.00 15.66 8.99
N GLN A 319 44.10 16.02 9.66
CA GLN A 319 44.73 17.34 9.47
C GLN A 319 45.35 17.49 8.07
N GLN A 320 45.79 16.40 7.45
CA GLN A 320 46.20 16.44 6.05
C GLN A 320 45.02 16.69 5.10
N ILE A 321 43.83 16.16 5.39
CA ILE A 321 42.60 16.49 4.65
C ILE A 321 42.27 17.98 4.80
N ASP A 322 42.36 18.52 6.03
CA ASP A 322 42.19 19.95 6.27
C ASP A 322 43.18 20.79 5.45
N TRP A 323 44.45 20.37 5.37
CA TRP A 323 45.43 21.01 4.49
C TRP A 323 45.04 20.90 3.01
N SER A 324 44.55 19.75 2.55
CA SER A 324 44.07 19.58 1.18
C SER A 324 42.93 20.55 0.87
N VAL A 325 41.97 20.71 1.79
CA VAL A 325 40.91 21.73 1.67
C VAL A 325 41.53 23.11 1.53
N GLY A 326 42.44 23.49 2.43
CA GLY A 326 43.14 24.78 2.34
C GLY A 326 43.83 25.01 1.00
N ARG A 327 44.49 23.98 0.45
CA ARG A 327 45.15 24.04 -0.87
C ARG A 327 44.16 24.29 -2.02
N ILE A 328 42.98 23.69 -1.97
CA ILE A 328 41.89 23.92 -2.94
C ILE A 328 41.32 25.32 -2.81
N LEU A 329 41.06 25.79 -1.59
CA LEU A 329 40.55 27.15 -1.36
C LEU A 329 41.55 28.21 -1.83
N ASN A 330 42.85 28.01 -1.60
CA ASN A 330 43.90 28.90 -2.09
C ASN A 330 43.98 28.90 -3.62
N ALA A 331 43.83 27.74 -4.29
CA ALA A 331 43.82 27.69 -5.75
C ALA A 331 42.65 28.47 -6.36
N LEU A 332 41.47 28.46 -5.70
CA LEU A 332 40.33 29.29 -6.11
C LEU A 332 40.61 30.78 -5.95
N ASP A 333 41.19 31.18 -4.80
CA ASP A 333 41.55 32.56 -4.50
C ASP A 333 42.59 33.12 -5.48
N GLU A 334 43.68 32.36 -5.72
CA GLU A 334 44.73 32.71 -6.69
C GLU A 334 44.21 32.88 -8.13
N MET A 335 43.14 32.16 -8.48
CA MET A 335 42.50 32.25 -9.80
C MET A 335 41.35 33.27 -9.86
N GLY A 336 40.97 33.89 -8.73
CA GLY A 336 39.82 34.79 -8.65
C GLY A 336 38.48 34.09 -8.97
N LEU A 337 38.34 32.82 -8.58
CA LEU A 337 37.16 31.99 -8.86
C LEU A 337 36.28 31.75 -7.63
N ASP A 338 36.64 32.32 -6.47
CA ASP A 338 35.98 32.11 -5.19
C ASP A 338 34.52 32.56 -5.16
N GLU A 339 34.20 33.72 -5.75
CA GLU A 339 32.83 34.26 -5.78
C GLU A 339 31.85 33.41 -6.59
N ASN A 340 32.31 32.86 -7.71
CA ASN A 340 31.50 32.08 -8.62
C ASN A 340 31.79 30.56 -8.53
N THR A 341 32.08 30.06 -7.32
CA THR A 341 32.27 28.62 -7.09
C THR A 341 31.50 28.15 -5.86
N LEU A 342 30.64 27.15 -6.05
CA LEU A 342 30.05 26.37 -4.97
C LEU A 342 31.02 25.28 -4.54
N VAL A 343 31.56 25.38 -3.32
CA VAL A 343 32.38 24.35 -2.68
C VAL A 343 31.54 23.60 -1.67
N ILE A 344 31.47 22.27 -1.78
CA ILE A 344 30.81 21.36 -0.85
C ILE A 344 31.86 20.43 -0.26
N PHE A 345 32.01 20.40 1.06
CA PHE A 345 32.82 19.43 1.78
C PHE A 345 31.91 18.45 2.53
N THR A 346 32.15 17.15 2.35
CA THR A 346 31.42 16.08 3.07
C THR A 346 32.25 14.79 3.16
N SER A 347 31.66 13.71 3.67
CA SER A 347 32.24 12.37 3.78
C SER A 347 31.26 11.30 3.27
N ASP A 348 31.76 10.17 2.77
CA ASP A 348 30.91 9.10 2.22
C ASP A 348 30.17 8.26 3.26
N ASN A 349 30.71 8.20 4.49
CA ASN A 349 30.09 7.53 5.64
C ASN A 349 30.75 8.01 6.94
N GLY A 350 30.19 7.59 8.08
CA GLY A 350 30.81 7.80 9.39
C GLY A 350 32.17 7.10 9.52
N SER A 351 32.95 7.48 10.53
CA SER A 351 34.28 6.92 10.76
C SER A 351 34.22 5.54 11.44
N PRO A 352 35.11 4.58 11.10
CA PRO A 352 35.31 3.36 11.86
C PRO A 352 36.09 3.61 13.18
N GLY A 353 36.60 4.83 13.37
CA GLY A 353 37.34 5.26 14.56
C GLY A 353 38.63 4.49 14.80
N ARG A 354 39.34 4.10 13.73
CA ARG A 354 40.54 3.26 13.80
C ARG A 354 41.82 4.08 13.77
N ASP A 355 42.70 3.84 14.72
CA ASP A 355 44.08 4.29 14.80
C ASP A 355 45.03 3.10 14.59
N GLY A 356 45.95 3.21 13.63
CA GLY A 356 46.99 2.20 13.34
C GLY A 356 47.40 2.10 11.87
N GLU A 357 48.70 1.86 11.64
CA GLU A 357 49.27 1.49 10.34
C GLU A 357 48.89 0.00 10.04
N ASN A 358 48.65 -0.38 8.77
CA ASN A 358 48.33 -1.77 8.30
C ASN A 358 46.87 -2.29 8.30
N MET A 359 45.81 -1.46 8.33
CA MET A 359 44.41 -1.93 8.46
C MET A 359 44.08 -2.70 9.77
N VAL A 360 45.04 -2.85 10.69
CA VAL A 360 44.92 -3.62 11.95
C VAL A 360 44.52 -2.75 13.15
N GLY A 361 44.24 -1.46 12.94
CA GLY A 361 43.67 -0.62 13.99
C GLY A 361 42.38 -1.24 14.51
N GLU A 362 42.32 -1.53 15.82
CA GLU A 362 41.12 -2.02 16.49
C GLU A 362 39.98 -1.02 16.27
N TYR A 363 38.76 -1.49 16.01
CA TYR A 363 37.60 -0.60 15.86
C TYR A 363 37.47 0.33 17.07
N ASN A 364 37.21 1.61 16.83
CA ASN A 364 37.17 2.65 17.87
C ASN A 364 38.49 2.91 18.64
N SER A 365 39.65 2.44 18.19
CA SER A 365 40.92 2.68 18.89
C SER A 365 41.31 4.15 18.97
N VAL A 366 40.79 5.05 18.12
CA VAL A 366 40.97 6.51 18.23
C VAL A 366 40.42 7.06 19.56
N ARG A 367 39.41 6.41 20.14
CA ARG A 367 38.78 6.86 21.40
C ARG A 367 39.76 6.87 22.59
N LYS A 368 40.86 6.12 22.53
CA LYS A 368 41.90 6.12 23.57
C LYS A 368 42.55 7.50 23.76
N TYR A 369 42.49 8.36 22.75
CA TYR A 369 42.98 9.76 22.83
C TYR A 369 41.94 10.73 23.40
N GLY A 370 40.76 10.25 23.81
CA GLY A 370 39.65 11.10 24.24
C GLY A 370 38.98 11.85 23.09
N HIS A 371 39.11 11.33 21.86
CA HIS A 371 38.44 11.85 20.66
C HIS A 371 37.36 10.87 20.20
N ASN A 372 36.15 11.36 19.92
CA ASN A 372 35.10 10.55 19.30
C ASN A 372 34.77 11.08 17.90
N PRO A 373 35.17 10.36 16.84
CA PRO A 373 34.88 10.74 15.44
C PRO A 373 33.40 10.88 15.11
N SER A 374 32.51 10.20 15.85
CA SER A 374 31.05 10.32 15.68
C SER A 374 30.41 11.36 16.61
N TYR A 375 31.22 12.17 17.30
CA TYR A 375 30.77 13.11 18.33
C TYR A 375 29.93 12.44 19.44
N ILE A 376 28.63 12.74 19.54
CA ILE A 376 27.71 12.10 20.50
C ILE A 376 26.95 10.92 19.87
N PHE A 377 26.95 10.82 18.55
CA PHE A 377 26.11 9.87 17.82
C PHE A 377 26.58 8.43 18.04
N ARG A 378 25.61 7.53 18.15
CA ARG A 378 25.85 6.11 18.40
C ARG A 378 26.30 5.40 17.13
N GLY A 379 27.18 4.42 17.29
CA GLY A 379 27.69 3.62 16.17
C GLY A 379 28.85 4.27 15.41
N THR A 380 29.31 3.55 14.40
CA THR A 380 30.46 3.88 13.55
C THR A 380 30.16 3.44 12.12
N LYS A 381 31.10 3.66 11.18
CA LYS A 381 31.08 3.02 9.85
C LYS A 381 30.51 1.60 9.94
N THR A 382 29.70 1.22 8.96
CA THR A 382 28.93 -0.03 8.83
C THR A 382 27.59 -0.10 9.56
N ASP A 383 27.34 0.70 10.59
CA ASP A 383 26.13 0.61 11.41
C ASP A 383 24.97 1.46 10.85
N ALA A 384 23.72 1.05 11.13
CA ALA A 384 22.51 1.83 10.84
C ALA A 384 22.25 2.98 11.83
N TRP A 385 22.97 2.99 12.96
CA TRP A 385 22.94 4.07 13.96
C TRP A 385 23.54 5.37 13.38
N GLU A 386 23.21 6.52 14.00
CA GLU A 386 23.53 7.86 13.49
C GLU A 386 25.02 8.03 13.16
N GLY A 387 25.92 7.52 14.02
CA GLY A 387 27.36 7.63 13.83
C GLY A 387 27.93 6.82 12.67
N GLY A 388 27.12 6.00 11.99
CA GLY A 388 27.51 5.26 10.79
C GLY A 388 27.29 6.01 9.49
N HIS A 389 26.34 6.94 9.45
CA HIS A 389 25.95 7.63 8.20
C HIS A 389 25.73 9.14 8.36
N ARG A 390 25.67 9.70 9.58
CA ARG A 390 25.72 11.15 9.79
C ARG A 390 27.14 11.65 9.53
N VAL A 391 27.26 12.60 8.61
CA VAL A 391 28.54 13.07 8.06
C VAL A 391 28.64 14.60 8.18
N PRO A 392 29.85 15.19 8.23
CA PRO A 392 29.97 16.64 8.12
C PRO A 392 29.47 17.07 6.73
N PHE A 393 28.77 18.18 6.63
CA PHE A 393 28.36 18.75 5.34
C PHE A 393 28.43 20.26 5.40
N ILE A 394 29.39 20.83 4.69
CA ILE A 394 29.75 22.25 4.75
C ILE A 394 29.73 22.79 3.32
N THR A 395 29.06 23.92 3.11
CA THR A 395 28.97 24.55 1.78
C THR A 395 29.44 25.99 1.82
N ARG A 396 30.22 26.43 0.83
CA ARG A 396 30.60 27.83 0.65
C ARG A 396 30.32 28.26 -0.78
N TRP A 397 29.60 29.37 -0.93
CA TRP A 397 29.37 30.03 -2.21
C TRP A 397 29.18 31.52 -1.91
N ILE A 398 30.24 32.31 -2.11
CA ILE A 398 30.29 33.71 -1.68
C ILE A 398 29.19 34.50 -2.42
N ASN A 399 28.57 35.45 -1.72
CA ASN A 399 27.43 36.26 -2.18
C ASN A 399 26.13 35.48 -2.51
N ASN A 400 26.13 34.15 -2.42
CA ASN A 400 24.97 33.29 -2.73
C ASN A 400 24.46 32.51 -1.52
N ILE A 401 25.30 32.35 -0.48
CA ILE A 401 24.99 31.66 0.77
C ILE A 401 25.38 32.58 1.94
N ASP A 402 24.52 32.67 2.94
CA ASP A 402 24.81 33.42 4.17
C ASP A 402 25.97 32.77 4.95
N PRO A 403 27.08 33.49 5.19
CA PRO A 403 28.25 32.94 5.86
C PRO A 403 28.01 32.70 7.36
N GLY A 404 28.65 31.67 7.90
CA GLY A 404 28.61 31.31 9.33
C GLY A 404 27.26 30.78 9.81
N THR A 405 26.37 30.36 8.90
CA THR A 405 25.01 29.94 9.25
C THR A 405 24.88 28.43 9.42
N LEU A 406 23.96 28.01 10.30
CA LEU A 406 23.62 26.61 10.51
C LEU A 406 22.27 26.29 9.88
N ASN A 407 22.14 25.09 9.32
CA ASN A 407 20.87 24.53 8.88
C ASN A 407 20.68 23.15 9.51
N ASN A 408 19.51 22.92 10.11
CA ASN A 408 19.18 21.68 10.83
C ASN A 408 18.23 20.77 10.04
N GLU A 409 17.94 21.10 8.78
CA GLU A 409 17.14 20.25 7.90
C GLU A 409 17.84 18.92 7.62
N ILE A 410 17.03 17.87 7.52
CA ILE A 410 17.50 16.52 7.22
C ILE A 410 17.82 16.46 5.73
N ILE A 411 19.11 16.33 5.41
CA ILE A 411 19.59 16.21 4.03
C ILE A 411 20.34 14.89 3.83
N CYS A 412 20.44 14.47 2.57
CA CYS A 412 21.09 13.24 2.17
C CYS A 412 22.06 13.49 1.01
N LEU A 413 23.16 12.74 0.93
CA LEU A 413 24.10 12.89 -0.20
C LEU A 413 23.45 12.62 -1.58
N SER A 414 22.35 11.86 -1.62
CA SER A 414 21.56 11.67 -2.84
C SER A 414 20.95 12.96 -3.40
N ASP A 415 20.92 14.03 -2.63
CA ASP A 415 20.30 15.32 -3.01
C ASP A 415 21.15 16.16 -3.97
N LEU A 416 22.44 15.83 -4.11
CA LEU A 416 23.36 16.64 -4.91
C LEU A 416 23.00 16.64 -6.40
N MET A 417 22.38 15.58 -6.92
CA MET A 417 21.98 15.53 -8.33
C MET A 417 20.89 16.55 -8.68
N ALA A 418 19.79 16.58 -7.92
CA ALA A 418 18.72 17.56 -8.11
C ALA A 418 19.23 18.98 -7.79
N THR A 419 20.15 19.12 -6.83
CA THR A 419 20.77 20.42 -6.51
C THR A 419 21.58 20.96 -7.70
N CYS A 420 22.47 20.15 -8.28
CA CYS A 420 23.22 20.53 -9.47
C CYS A 420 22.30 20.81 -10.66
N ALA A 421 21.26 20.00 -10.86
CA ALA A 421 20.29 20.20 -11.93
C ALA A 421 19.54 21.53 -11.79
N GLU A 422 19.08 21.89 -10.57
CA GLU A 422 18.39 23.18 -10.33
C GLU A 422 19.33 24.37 -10.54
N ILE A 423 20.58 24.29 -10.04
CA ILE A 423 21.59 25.36 -10.22
C ILE A 423 21.78 25.72 -11.70
N ILE A 424 21.77 24.73 -12.60
CA ILE A 424 21.97 24.93 -14.05
C ILE A 424 20.66 25.00 -14.84
N GLY A 425 19.51 25.04 -14.17
CA GLY A 425 18.19 25.16 -14.81
C GLY A 425 17.78 23.94 -15.66
N VAL A 426 18.16 22.73 -15.25
CA VAL A 426 17.80 21.46 -15.92
C VAL A 426 16.72 20.72 -15.14
N SER A 427 15.68 20.25 -15.84
CA SER A 427 14.70 19.32 -15.28
C SER A 427 15.20 17.88 -15.44
N LEU A 428 15.13 17.10 -14.36
CA LEU A 428 15.48 15.68 -14.39
C LEU A 428 14.34 14.85 -14.99
N PRO A 429 14.64 13.84 -15.85
CA PRO A 429 13.64 12.86 -16.25
C PRO A 429 13.26 11.95 -15.07
N ASP A 430 12.10 11.28 -15.16
CA ASP A 430 11.55 10.44 -14.08
C ASP A 430 12.45 9.26 -13.64
N ASN A 431 13.39 8.85 -14.50
CA ASN A 431 14.37 7.79 -14.25
C ASN A 431 15.75 8.32 -13.81
N ALA A 432 15.83 9.56 -13.35
CA ALA A 432 17.05 10.18 -12.82
C ALA A 432 16.76 10.92 -11.51
N GLY A 433 17.59 10.73 -10.49
CA GLY A 433 17.40 11.39 -9.19
C GLY A 433 16.12 10.97 -8.48
N GLU A 434 15.75 9.68 -8.53
CA GLU A 434 14.50 9.15 -7.95
C GLU A 434 14.37 9.41 -6.43
N ASP A 435 15.49 9.71 -5.77
CA ASP A 435 15.58 10.00 -4.35
C ASP A 435 16.34 11.30 -4.05
N SER A 436 16.40 12.21 -5.03
CA SER A 436 17.17 13.46 -4.97
C SER A 436 16.26 14.67 -4.82
N TYR A 437 16.42 15.42 -3.72
CA TYR A 437 15.72 16.69 -3.49
C TYR A 437 16.72 17.83 -3.63
N SER A 438 16.38 18.90 -4.33
CA SER A 438 17.33 20.00 -4.50
C SER A 438 17.53 20.79 -3.20
N LEU A 439 18.78 20.92 -2.77
CA LEU A 439 19.19 21.70 -1.60
C LEU A 439 19.29 23.20 -1.90
N LEU A 440 19.16 23.63 -3.16
CA LEU A 440 19.39 25.03 -3.56
C LEU A 440 18.58 26.04 -2.73
N PRO A 441 17.27 25.83 -2.45
CA PRO A 441 16.52 26.72 -1.56
C PRO A 441 17.11 26.80 -0.14
N LEU A 442 17.61 25.68 0.40
CA LEU A 442 18.23 25.62 1.73
C LEU A 442 19.58 26.33 1.78
N LEU A 443 20.36 26.22 0.69
CA LEU A 443 21.64 26.94 0.53
C LEU A 443 21.41 28.45 0.54
N GLN A 444 20.41 28.92 -0.20
CA GLN A 444 20.07 30.34 -0.36
C GLN A 444 19.21 30.91 0.79
N GLY A 445 18.91 30.12 1.83
CA GLY A 445 18.08 30.57 2.96
C GLY A 445 16.64 30.90 2.58
N LYS A 446 16.13 30.36 1.46
CA LYS A 446 14.75 30.59 1.00
C LYS A 446 13.76 29.80 1.84
N GLU A 447 12.64 30.43 2.16
CA GLU A 447 11.51 29.75 2.79
C GLU A 447 10.87 28.74 1.82
N TYR A 448 10.43 27.61 2.37
CA TYR A 448 9.63 26.60 1.68
C TYR A 448 8.44 26.21 2.56
N TYR A 449 7.35 25.77 1.93
CA TYR A 449 6.13 25.37 2.63
C TYR A 449 6.11 23.85 2.86
N GLY A 450 5.92 23.43 4.11
CA GLY A 450 5.83 22.02 4.49
C GLY A 450 7.18 21.41 4.87
N ASN A 451 7.28 20.08 4.82
CA ASN A 451 8.55 19.37 5.08
C ASN A 451 9.41 19.39 3.79
N PHE A 452 10.71 19.65 3.92
CA PHE A 452 11.65 19.62 2.79
C PHE A 452 11.61 18.26 2.04
N ARG A 453 11.57 17.17 2.82
CA ARG A 453 11.34 15.80 2.36
C ARG A 453 10.35 15.10 3.28
N GLU A 454 9.71 14.04 2.77
CA GLU A 454 8.82 13.23 3.60
C GLU A 454 9.57 12.30 4.56
N ALA A 455 10.59 11.58 4.07
CA ALA A 455 11.46 10.72 4.87
C ALA A 455 12.80 10.45 4.16
N THR A 456 13.82 10.07 4.93
CA THR A 456 15.14 9.63 4.42
C THR A 456 15.38 8.17 4.76
N VAL A 457 15.95 7.41 3.83
CA VAL A 457 16.30 6.00 4.02
C VAL A 457 17.81 5.85 4.12
N HIS A 458 18.26 5.08 5.10
CA HIS A 458 19.66 4.73 5.32
C HIS A 458 19.85 3.22 5.31
N HIS A 459 21.10 2.80 5.12
CA HIS A 459 21.42 1.40 4.94
C HIS A 459 22.73 1.01 5.64
N SER A 460 22.71 -0.02 6.47
CA SER A 460 23.92 -0.59 7.07
C SER A 460 24.74 -1.39 6.04
N ILE A 461 25.94 -1.84 6.42
CA ILE A 461 26.75 -2.74 5.57
C ILE A 461 26.00 -4.04 5.23
N SER A 462 25.15 -4.54 6.13
CA SER A 462 24.56 -5.87 6.01
C SER A 462 23.24 -5.91 5.23
N GLY A 463 22.76 -4.80 4.66
CA GLY A 463 21.42 -4.84 4.05
C GLY A 463 20.31 -4.22 4.90
N ASN A 464 20.57 -3.88 6.16
CA ASN A 464 19.49 -3.46 7.06
C ASN A 464 19.13 -2.00 6.84
N PHE A 465 17.83 -1.78 6.58
CA PHE A 465 17.24 -0.47 6.37
C PHE A 465 17.04 0.27 7.68
N ALA A 466 17.23 1.58 7.63
CA ALA A 466 16.67 2.53 8.58
C ALA A 466 15.91 3.60 7.81
N ILE A 467 14.84 4.14 8.40
CA ILE A 467 14.07 5.24 7.81
C ILE A 467 13.82 6.31 8.88
N ARG A 468 13.96 7.57 8.48
CA ARG A 468 13.76 8.72 9.35
C ARG A 468 12.73 9.69 8.77
N LYS A 469 11.73 10.07 9.57
CA LYS A 469 10.76 11.12 9.29
C LYS A 469 10.72 12.11 10.45
N GLY A 470 11.21 13.33 10.21
CA GLY A 470 11.43 14.32 11.25
C GLY A 470 12.27 13.74 12.39
N LYS A 471 11.75 13.80 13.62
CA LYS A 471 12.43 13.28 14.80
C LYS A 471 12.42 11.77 14.96
N TRP A 472 11.56 11.05 14.23
CA TRP A 472 11.40 9.60 14.40
C TRP A 472 12.31 8.83 13.46
N LYS A 473 13.12 7.93 14.00
CA LYS A 473 13.98 7.00 13.25
C LYS A 473 13.65 5.57 13.59
N LEU A 474 13.29 4.78 12.58
CA LEU A 474 13.05 3.34 12.68
C LEU A 474 14.23 2.59 12.04
N ILE A 475 14.78 1.60 12.74
CA ILE A 475 15.83 0.69 12.25
C ILE A 475 15.25 -0.72 12.19
N LEU A 476 15.29 -1.34 11.02
CA LEU A 476 14.67 -2.64 10.73
C LEU A 476 15.64 -3.81 11.01
N CYS A 477 16.29 -3.77 12.18
CA CYS A 477 17.08 -4.87 12.72
C CYS A 477 17.23 -4.75 14.26
N PRO A 478 17.53 -5.85 14.97
CA PRO A 478 17.62 -5.85 16.43
C PRO A 478 18.96 -5.31 16.98
N GLY A 479 20.02 -5.28 16.18
CA GLY A 479 21.36 -4.82 16.55
C GLY A 479 21.81 -3.59 15.75
N SER A 480 23.11 -3.39 15.59
CA SER A 480 23.62 -2.24 14.83
C SER A 480 23.43 -2.34 13.31
N GLY A 481 23.12 -3.51 12.77
CA GLY A 481 23.19 -3.80 11.33
C GLY A 481 24.62 -3.93 10.77
N GLY A 482 25.63 -3.57 11.56
CA GLY A 482 27.04 -3.56 11.18
C GLY A 482 27.92 -4.32 12.17
N LEU A 483 29.08 -3.74 12.46
CA LEU A 483 30.13 -4.39 13.24
C LEU A 483 30.11 -4.03 14.72
N SER A 484 29.41 -2.96 15.11
CA SER A 484 29.25 -2.57 16.52
C SER A 484 28.40 -3.57 17.31
N LYS A 485 28.66 -3.64 18.62
CA LYS A 485 27.88 -4.48 19.54
C LYS A 485 26.63 -3.73 20.07
N PRO A 486 25.52 -4.44 20.32
CA PRO A 486 25.27 -5.82 19.92
C PRO A 486 25.09 -5.93 18.41
N ARG A 487 25.71 -6.95 17.79
CA ARG A 487 25.47 -7.28 16.39
C ARG A 487 24.09 -7.93 16.27
N ASN A 488 23.51 -7.95 15.07
CA ASN A 488 22.15 -8.49 14.87
C ASN A 488 21.97 -9.92 15.43
N LYS A 489 22.95 -10.80 15.20
CA LYS A 489 22.92 -12.18 15.71
C LYS A 489 22.87 -12.20 17.24
N ASP A 490 23.72 -11.42 17.89
CA ASP A 490 23.80 -11.35 19.36
C ASP A 490 22.52 -10.72 19.94
N ALA A 491 22.02 -9.64 19.32
CA ALA A 491 20.80 -8.97 19.73
C ALA A 491 19.57 -9.90 19.65
N PHE A 492 19.47 -10.68 18.58
CA PHE A 492 18.43 -11.68 18.39
C PHE A 492 18.50 -12.79 19.45
N ILE A 493 19.69 -13.35 19.71
CA ILE A 493 19.89 -14.37 20.76
C ILE A 493 19.51 -13.85 22.15
N ASN A 494 19.72 -12.56 22.41
CA ASN A 494 19.36 -11.93 23.68
C ASN A 494 17.90 -11.45 23.76
N GLY A 495 17.04 -11.80 22.79
CA GLY A 495 15.62 -11.47 22.81
C GLY A 495 15.32 -9.97 22.67
N LEU A 496 16.24 -9.18 22.07
CA LEU A 496 15.98 -7.77 21.81
C LEU A 496 14.89 -7.59 20.74
N PRO A 497 14.11 -6.48 20.78
CA PRO A 497 13.09 -6.22 19.77
C PRO A 497 13.67 -6.25 18.35
N ILE A 498 12.95 -6.89 17.42
CA ILE A 498 13.39 -7.07 16.03
C ILE A 498 13.60 -5.75 15.27
N TYR A 499 12.98 -4.66 15.75
CA TYR A 499 13.12 -3.30 15.26
C TYR A 499 13.47 -2.35 16.42
N GLN A 500 14.12 -1.24 16.07
CA GLN A 500 14.43 -0.15 17.00
C GLN A 500 13.75 1.14 16.54
N LEU A 501 13.13 1.88 17.46
CA LEU A 501 12.54 3.19 17.19
C LEU A 501 13.14 4.22 18.14
N TYR A 502 13.65 5.33 17.61
CA TYR A 502 14.24 6.41 18.40
C TYR A 502 13.58 7.76 18.08
N ASN A 503 13.54 8.64 19.08
CA ASN A 503 13.20 10.04 18.89
C ASN A 503 14.49 10.87 19.02
N LEU A 504 15.06 11.27 17.89
CA LEU A 504 16.38 11.91 17.81
C LEU A 504 16.43 13.35 18.34
N GLU A 505 15.27 13.99 18.53
CA GLU A 505 15.21 15.32 19.18
C GLU A 505 15.52 15.21 20.67
N SER A 506 14.99 14.17 21.34
CA SER A 506 15.20 13.92 22.77
C SER A 506 16.33 12.92 23.07
N ASP A 507 16.71 12.09 22.10
CA ASP A 507 17.67 10.99 22.23
C ASP A 507 18.54 10.88 20.96
N PRO A 508 19.40 11.89 20.68
CA PRO A 508 20.31 11.87 19.53
C PRO A 508 21.38 10.77 19.62
N GLU A 509 21.57 10.19 20.80
CA GLU A 509 22.51 9.10 21.07
C GLU A 509 21.87 7.71 20.92
N GLU A 510 20.59 7.64 20.52
CA GLU A 510 19.85 6.40 20.26
C GLU A 510 19.96 5.38 21.41
N ARG A 511 19.76 5.83 22.64
CA ARG A 511 19.92 5.03 23.86
C ARG A 511 18.65 4.27 24.24
N THR A 512 17.48 4.85 23.97
CA THR A 512 16.20 4.33 24.45
C THR A 512 15.35 3.86 23.28
N ASN A 513 15.24 2.54 23.09
CA ASN A 513 14.36 1.98 22.07
C ASN A 513 12.88 2.13 22.48
N LEU A 514 12.11 2.84 21.66
CA LEU A 514 10.71 3.20 21.88
C LEU A 514 9.72 2.36 21.04
N CYS A 515 10.17 1.30 20.35
CA CYS A 515 9.32 0.56 19.41
C CYS A 515 8.05 -0.02 20.07
N ASN A 516 8.15 -0.51 21.30
CA ASN A 516 7.02 -1.03 22.07
C ASN A 516 6.10 0.09 22.60
N LYS A 517 6.59 1.32 22.69
CA LYS A 517 5.84 2.48 23.22
C LYS A 517 5.06 3.23 22.14
N TYR A 518 5.58 3.28 20.91
CA TYR A 518 4.95 3.97 19.78
C TYR A 518 4.84 3.05 18.55
N PRO A 519 4.03 1.97 18.62
CA PRO A 519 3.87 1.04 17.52
C PRO A 519 3.20 1.67 16.28
N ASP A 520 2.38 2.70 16.48
CA ASP A 520 1.80 3.53 15.40
C ASP A 520 2.89 4.17 14.54
N LYS A 521 3.97 4.67 15.17
CA LYS A 521 5.11 5.26 14.46
C LYS A 521 5.93 4.22 13.71
N VAL A 522 6.05 3.00 14.26
CA VAL A 522 6.67 1.88 13.56
C VAL A 522 5.88 1.54 12.29
N VAL A 523 4.55 1.49 12.37
CA VAL A 523 3.67 1.24 11.22
C VAL A 523 3.79 2.35 10.19
N GLU A 524 3.73 3.62 10.62
CA GLU A 524 3.84 4.79 9.73
C GLU A 524 5.14 4.75 8.92
N LEU A 525 6.28 4.63 9.59
CA LEU A 525 7.60 4.65 8.97
C LEU A 525 7.81 3.45 8.03
N ARG A 526 7.36 2.27 8.42
CA ARG A 526 7.42 1.07 7.57
C ARG A 526 6.53 1.18 6.34
N THR A 527 5.35 1.79 6.48
CA THR A 527 4.44 2.06 5.36
C THR A 527 5.08 2.99 4.34
N ILE A 528 5.75 4.05 4.80
CA ILE A 528 6.50 4.96 3.92
C ILE A 528 7.63 4.20 3.21
N LEU A 529 8.40 3.39 3.93
CA LEU A 529 9.49 2.60 3.34
C LEU A 529 8.98 1.60 2.29
N ASN A 530 7.94 0.81 2.61
CA ASN A 530 7.34 -0.13 1.66
C ASN A 530 6.84 0.61 0.41
N ARG A 531 6.21 1.78 0.57
CA ARG A 531 5.80 2.62 -0.56
C ARG A 531 7.00 3.05 -1.40
N TYR A 532 8.10 3.55 -0.81
CA TYR A 532 9.31 3.93 -1.56
C TYR A 532 9.93 2.75 -2.32
N ILE A 533 9.82 1.55 -1.78
CA ILE A 533 10.25 0.32 -2.46
C ILE A 533 9.32 0.04 -3.65
N GLU A 534 8.01 0.04 -3.43
CA GLU A 534 7.02 -0.26 -4.47
C GLU A 534 7.01 0.75 -5.62
N THR A 535 7.06 2.03 -5.31
CA THR A 535 7.04 3.12 -6.30
C THR A 535 8.38 3.28 -7.01
N GLY A 536 9.45 2.66 -6.51
CA GLY A 536 10.79 2.81 -7.07
C GLY A 536 11.41 4.19 -6.86
N ARG A 537 10.81 5.04 -6.03
CA ARG A 537 11.27 6.43 -5.78
C ARG A 537 10.75 6.99 -4.46
N SER A 538 11.42 8.00 -3.92
CA SER A 538 10.95 8.78 -2.77
C SER A 538 10.41 10.16 -3.16
N THR A 539 10.81 10.67 -4.32
CA THR A 539 10.30 11.93 -4.89
C THR A 539 8.96 11.76 -5.62
N PRO A 540 8.19 12.85 -5.84
CA PRO A 540 7.02 12.81 -6.72
C PRO A 540 7.38 12.46 -8.17
N GLY A 541 6.53 11.69 -8.85
CA GLY A 541 6.62 11.40 -10.29
C GLY A 541 6.23 9.95 -10.64
N LEU A 542 6.49 9.51 -11.87
CA LEU A 542 6.10 8.17 -12.31
C LEU A 542 6.85 7.06 -11.59
N ARG A 543 6.16 5.92 -11.38
CA ARG A 543 6.70 4.71 -10.75
C ARG A 543 7.92 4.19 -11.52
N GLN A 544 9.01 3.93 -10.80
CA GLN A 544 10.25 3.36 -11.32
C GLN A 544 10.44 1.91 -10.87
N LYS A 545 11.37 1.19 -11.50
CA LYS A 545 11.74 -0.18 -11.12
C LYS A 545 12.98 -0.17 -10.22
N ASN A 546 13.03 -1.06 -9.24
CA ASN A 546 14.26 -1.41 -8.53
C ASN A 546 14.97 -2.53 -9.29
N TYR A 547 16.31 -2.58 -9.22
CA TYR A 547 17.06 -3.72 -9.73
C TYR A 547 16.82 -4.94 -8.82
N GLY A 548 16.31 -6.05 -9.36
CA GLY A 548 16.00 -7.26 -8.58
C GLY A 548 14.92 -7.06 -7.49
N SER A 549 14.80 -8.04 -6.60
CA SER A 549 13.86 -7.98 -5.48
C SER A 549 14.42 -7.15 -4.32
N VAL A 550 13.58 -6.28 -3.75
CA VAL A 550 13.86 -5.55 -2.51
C VAL A 550 12.86 -6.03 -1.46
N PRO A 551 13.30 -6.35 -0.23
CA PRO A 551 12.42 -6.91 0.79
C PRO A 551 11.29 -5.94 1.16
N ILE A 552 10.06 -6.44 1.22
CA ILE A 552 8.92 -5.75 1.82
C ILE A 552 8.75 -6.24 3.25
N PHE A 553 8.58 -5.30 4.18
CA PHE A 553 8.62 -5.61 5.61
C PHE A 553 7.22 -5.95 6.14
N THR A 554 6.81 -7.22 6.00
CA THR A 554 5.55 -7.75 6.54
C THR A 554 5.77 -8.52 7.85
N ARG A 555 4.70 -8.70 8.64
CA ARG A 555 4.72 -9.49 9.88
C ARG A 555 3.55 -10.45 9.94
N LYS A 556 3.77 -11.55 10.67
CA LYS A 556 2.70 -12.38 11.18
C LYS A 556 2.50 -12.06 12.66
N ILE A 557 1.36 -11.46 13.00
CA ILE A 557 0.99 -11.05 14.36
C ILE A 557 0.11 -12.15 14.94
N ILE A 558 0.53 -12.76 16.04
CA ILE A 558 -0.21 -13.85 16.72
C ILE A 558 -1.07 -13.26 17.84
N VAL A 559 -2.35 -13.60 17.82
CA VAL A 559 -3.31 -13.30 18.90
C VAL A 559 -3.78 -14.63 19.48
N ASN A 560 -3.67 -14.80 20.80
CA ASN A 560 -4.13 -16.00 21.50
C ASN A 560 -4.55 -15.64 22.93
N ASN A 561 -5.84 -15.46 23.18
CA ASN A 561 -6.35 -15.11 24.52
C ASN A 561 -6.32 -16.27 25.52
N GLN A 562 -6.05 -17.50 25.08
CA GLN A 562 -5.91 -18.70 25.93
C GLN A 562 -4.46 -18.95 26.38
N ALA A 563 -3.47 -18.30 25.75
CA ALA A 563 -2.07 -18.49 26.12
C ALA A 563 -1.77 -17.86 27.49
N GLY A 564 -1.17 -18.63 28.41
CA GLY A 564 -0.90 -18.16 29.78
C GLY A 564 0.02 -16.94 29.89
N ASN A 565 0.80 -16.64 28.84
CA ASN A 565 1.70 -15.49 28.76
C ASN A 565 1.22 -14.38 27.80
N CYS A 566 -0.04 -14.42 27.34
CA CYS A 566 -0.58 -13.39 26.47
C CYS A 566 -0.78 -12.04 27.19
N SER A 567 -0.46 -10.96 26.49
CA SER A 567 -0.68 -9.58 26.94
C SER A 567 -0.86 -8.66 25.73
N ASP A 568 -1.68 -7.62 25.86
CA ASP A 568 -1.81 -6.60 24.80
C ASP A 568 -0.55 -5.73 24.65
N SER A 569 0.38 -5.79 25.62
CA SER A 569 1.70 -5.17 25.52
C SER A 569 2.74 -6.04 24.82
N ASN A 570 2.39 -7.28 24.45
CA ASN A 570 3.33 -8.20 23.81
C ASN A 570 3.59 -7.82 22.35
N PRO A 571 4.72 -8.25 21.76
CA PRO A 571 5.05 -7.98 20.36
C PRO A 571 4.19 -8.75 19.35
N GLY A 572 3.34 -9.68 19.78
CA GLY A 572 2.49 -10.49 18.90
C GLY A 572 3.25 -11.60 18.17
N THR A 573 4.21 -12.23 18.85
CA THR A 573 4.94 -13.40 18.34
C THR A 573 4.28 -14.69 18.82
N TYR A 574 4.72 -15.85 18.32
CA TYR A 574 4.22 -17.14 18.83
C TYR A 574 4.56 -17.34 20.32
N GLU A 575 5.77 -16.97 20.73
CA GLU A 575 6.23 -17.07 22.13
C GLU A 575 5.54 -16.03 23.01
N PHE A 576 5.31 -14.81 22.51
CA PHE A 576 4.66 -13.73 23.24
C PHE A 576 3.47 -13.19 22.43
N PRO A 577 2.33 -13.90 22.45
CA PRO A 577 1.16 -13.52 21.67
C PRO A 577 0.44 -12.32 22.28
N LEU A 578 -0.24 -11.55 21.44
CA LEU A 578 -1.21 -10.55 21.90
C LEU A 578 -2.43 -11.24 22.51
N ARG A 579 -3.08 -10.58 23.47
CA ARG A 579 -4.28 -11.12 24.11
C ARG A 579 -5.53 -10.82 23.29
N THR A 580 -5.66 -9.60 22.77
CA THR A 580 -6.86 -9.14 22.04
C THR A 580 -6.58 -8.94 20.55
N ILE A 581 -7.61 -9.09 19.74
CA ILE A 581 -7.54 -8.81 18.29
C ILE A 581 -7.43 -7.29 18.08
N GLN A 582 -8.08 -6.48 18.91
CA GLN A 582 -7.99 -5.03 18.88
C GLN A 582 -6.56 -4.52 19.12
N ALA A 583 -5.79 -5.14 20.02
CA ALA A 583 -4.38 -4.78 20.19
C ALA A 583 -3.57 -5.03 18.92
N ALA A 584 -3.84 -6.13 18.20
CA ALA A 584 -3.21 -6.40 16.91
C ALA A 584 -3.65 -5.39 15.85
N ALA A 585 -4.94 -5.05 15.81
CA ALA A 585 -5.52 -4.09 14.87
C ALA A 585 -4.92 -2.67 14.99
N LYS A 586 -4.51 -2.27 16.21
CA LYS A 586 -3.83 -0.99 16.47
C LYS A 586 -2.42 -0.92 15.93
N ILE A 587 -1.76 -2.06 15.73
CA ILE A 587 -0.36 -2.12 15.33
C ILE A 587 -0.15 -2.74 13.95
N ALA A 588 -1.19 -3.25 13.31
CA ALA A 588 -1.11 -3.85 11.98
C ALA A 588 -0.88 -2.78 10.89
N GLY A 589 -0.04 -3.10 9.91
CA GLY A 589 0.19 -2.26 8.73
C GLY A 589 0.20 -3.08 7.44
N PRO A 590 0.32 -2.42 6.26
CA PRO A 590 0.26 -3.09 4.97
C PRO A 590 1.11 -4.37 4.89
N GLY A 591 0.49 -5.45 4.44
CA GLY A 591 1.09 -6.78 4.30
C GLY A 591 1.14 -7.62 5.57
N ASP A 592 0.79 -7.06 6.73
CA ASP A 592 0.70 -7.84 7.96
C ASP A 592 -0.47 -8.82 7.91
N THR A 593 -0.25 -10.01 8.49
CA THR A 593 -1.29 -11.00 8.75
C THR A 593 -1.46 -11.14 10.26
N ILE A 594 -2.64 -10.84 10.76
CA ILE A 594 -3.09 -11.12 12.12
C ILE A 594 -3.68 -12.53 12.13
N LEU A 595 -2.94 -13.48 12.69
CA LEU A 595 -3.38 -14.86 12.89
C LEU A 595 -3.96 -15.01 14.30
N VAL A 596 -5.27 -15.23 14.38
CA VAL A 596 -5.99 -15.36 15.64
C VAL A 596 -6.20 -16.84 15.96
N ARG A 597 -5.81 -17.26 17.16
CA ARG A 597 -5.95 -18.65 17.63
C ARG A 597 -7.34 -18.88 18.23
N GLU A 598 -7.74 -20.15 18.31
CA GLU A 598 -8.98 -20.64 18.87
C GLU A 598 -9.37 -19.92 20.17
N GLY A 599 -10.63 -19.51 20.27
CA GLY A 599 -11.15 -18.85 21.45
C GLY A 599 -12.36 -17.96 21.19
N ILE A 600 -12.96 -17.50 22.28
CA ILE A 600 -14.04 -16.52 22.27
C ILE A 600 -13.46 -15.14 22.63
N TYR A 601 -13.55 -14.20 21.70
CA TYR A 601 -13.04 -12.84 21.80
C TYR A 601 -14.22 -11.87 21.98
N ARG A 602 -14.39 -11.37 23.20
CA ARG A 602 -15.50 -10.48 23.60
C ARG A 602 -15.09 -9.02 23.46
N GLU A 603 -14.93 -8.57 22.22
CA GLU A 603 -14.39 -7.24 21.90
C GLU A 603 -15.05 -6.62 20.66
N GLU A 604 -14.87 -5.31 20.51
CA GLU A 604 -15.18 -4.58 19.27
C GLU A 604 -13.83 -4.21 18.63
N ILE A 605 -13.64 -4.60 17.37
CA ILE A 605 -12.37 -4.50 16.66
C ILE A 605 -12.45 -3.37 15.63
N ALA A 606 -11.62 -2.35 15.81
CA ALA A 606 -11.44 -1.23 14.91
C ALA A 606 -10.04 -1.30 14.28
N PRO A 607 -9.93 -1.77 13.02
CA PRO A 607 -8.70 -1.61 12.24
C PRO A 607 -8.30 -0.14 12.19
N SER A 608 -7.03 0.15 12.50
CA SER A 608 -6.52 1.53 12.53
C SER A 608 -5.86 1.97 11.22
N PHE A 609 -5.47 1.01 10.37
CA PHE A 609 -4.75 1.26 9.11
C PHE A 609 -5.33 0.41 7.98
N GLY A 610 -5.16 0.88 6.74
CA GLY A 610 -5.46 0.12 5.53
C GLY A 610 -4.20 -0.48 4.90
N GLY A 611 -4.36 -1.52 4.09
CA GLY A 611 -3.31 -2.12 3.27
C GLY A 611 -3.17 -1.47 1.89
N THR A 612 -2.43 -2.13 1.01
CA THR A 612 -2.36 -1.85 -0.44
C THR A 612 -2.88 -3.04 -1.24
N LYS A 613 -3.08 -2.89 -2.56
CA LYS A 613 -3.58 -3.98 -3.41
C LYS A 613 -2.65 -5.20 -3.37
N GLU A 614 -1.35 -4.94 -3.37
CA GLU A 614 -0.29 -5.95 -3.32
C GLU A 614 -0.06 -6.50 -1.91
N TYR A 615 -0.30 -5.68 -0.88
CA TYR A 615 -0.06 -6.01 0.52
C TYR A 615 -1.28 -5.65 1.39
N PRO A 616 -2.37 -6.43 1.29
CA PRO A 616 -3.54 -6.25 2.15
C PRO A 616 -3.16 -6.52 3.62
N ILE A 617 -3.93 -5.94 4.55
CA ILE A 617 -3.88 -6.35 5.95
C ILE A 617 -4.88 -7.49 6.13
N VAL A 618 -4.40 -8.65 6.59
CA VAL A 618 -5.21 -9.87 6.68
C VAL A 618 -5.50 -10.19 8.14
N TYR A 619 -6.76 -10.16 8.54
CA TYR A 619 -7.23 -10.71 9.81
C TYR A 619 -7.82 -12.08 9.51
N MET A 620 -7.26 -13.13 10.11
CA MET A 620 -7.76 -14.47 9.88
C MET A 620 -7.77 -15.34 11.12
N ALA A 621 -8.79 -16.19 11.23
CA ALA A 621 -8.76 -17.34 12.11
C ALA A 621 -7.62 -18.29 11.68
N ALA A 622 -6.94 -18.89 12.66
CA ALA A 622 -5.93 -19.90 12.37
C ALA A 622 -6.56 -21.11 11.64
N PRO A 623 -5.88 -21.70 10.64
CA PRO A 623 -6.45 -22.80 9.87
C PRO A 623 -6.95 -23.94 10.75
N GLY A 624 -8.22 -24.31 10.60
CA GLY A 624 -8.87 -25.39 11.37
C GLY A 624 -9.31 -25.00 12.79
N GLU A 625 -9.08 -23.77 13.23
CA GLU A 625 -9.45 -23.29 14.57
C GLU A 625 -10.73 -22.45 14.50
N VAL A 626 -11.60 -22.59 15.51
CA VAL A 626 -12.82 -21.81 15.63
C VAL A 626 -12.55 -20.55 16.44
N VAL A 627 -12.63 -19.39 15.78
CA VAL A 627 -12.45 -18.09 16.43
C VAL A 627 -13.76 -17.34 16.43
N SER A 628 -14.33 -17.17 17.63
CA SER A 628 -15.63 -16.52 17.79
C SER A 628 -15.47 -15.10 18.33
N ILE A 629 -15.97 -14.10 17.60
CA ILE A 629 -16.01 -12.69 18.02
C ILE A 629 -17.42 -12.38 18.52
N ARG A 630 -17.54 -11.89 19.76
CA ARG A 630 -18.83 -11.70 20.43
C ARG A 630 -19.10 -10.23 20.76
N GLY A 631 -20.22 -9.73 20.26
CA GLY A 631 -20.81 -8.46 20.71
C GLY A 631 -21.50 -8.55 22.08
N SER A 632 -21.53 -9.74 22.69
CA SER A 632 -22.16 -10.03 23.98
C SER A 632 -21.17 -10.40 25.07
N GLU A 633 -21.60 -10.21 26.32
CA GLU A 633 -20.90 -10.67 27.51
C GLU A 633 -21.63 -11.86 28.14
N ALA A 634 -20.86 -12.82 28.66
CA ALA A 634 -21.40 -13.84 29.54
C ALA A 634 -21.71 -13.23 30.90
N VAL A 635 -22.90 -13.48 31.43
CA VAL A 635 -23.36 -12.90 32.70
C VAL A 635 -23.88 -14.00 33.62
N SER A 636 -23.63 -13.83 34.91
CA SER A 636 -24.04 -14.73 35.99
C SER A 636 -24.58 -13.92 37.17
N GLY A 637 -25.09 -14.60 38.21
CA GLY A 637 -25.67 -13.93 39.38
C GLY A 637 -27.15 -13.55 39.20
N TRP A 638 -27.86 -14.31 38.36
CA TRP A 638 -29.31 -14.20 38.22
C TRP A 638 -29.98 -14.60 39.54
N GLN A 639 -30.87 -13.76 40.04
CA GLN A 639 -31.63 -14.04 41.26
C GLN A 639 -33.07 -14.35 40.91
N ARG A 640 -33.61 -15.43 41.48
CA ARG A 640 -35.01 -15.79 41.28
C ARG A 640 -35.91 -14.68 41.81
N TYR A 641 -36.66 -14.02 40.92
CA TYR A 641 -37.56 -12.93 41.27
C TYR A 641 -38.92 -13.48 41.71
N ARG A 642 -39.58 -14.24 40.81
CA ARG A 642 -40.87 -14.90 41.08
C ARG A 642 -41.17 -15.96 40.01
N ALA A 643 -41.71 -17.11 40.43
CA ALA A 643 -42.00 -18.23 39.54
C ALA A 643 -40.77 -18.61 38.70
N ASN A 644 -40.86 -18.59 37.38
CA ASN A 644 -39.76 -18.88 36.46
C ASN A 644 -39.03 -17.62 35.96
N VAL A 645 -39.34 -16.46 36.54
CA VAL A 645 -38.69 -15.18 36.22
C VAL A 645 -37.53 -14.93 37.16
N TRP A 646 -36.38 -14.61 36.57
CA TRP A 646 -35.12 -14.26 37.21
C TRP A 646 -34.77 -12.80 36.93
N ALA A 647 -33.98 -12.19 37.80
CA ALA A 647 -33.54 -10.80 37.72
C ALA A 647 -32.00 -10.72 37.79
N LEU A 648 -31.42 -9.89 36.94
CA LEU A 648 -30.01 -9.55 36.93
C LEU A 648 -29.86 -8.03 37.07
N GLU A 649 -29.27 -7.59 38.18
CA GLU A 649 -28.96 -6.18 38.41
C GLU A 649 -27.53 -5.89 37.92
N LEU A 650 -27.37 -4.89 37.05
CA LEU A 650 -26.08 -4.48 36.48
C LEU A 650 -25.84 -2.98 36.67
N ASP A 651 -24.58 -2.63 36.91
CA ASP A 651 -24.14 -1.24 36.84
C ASP A 651 -24.07 -0.78 35.37
N THR A 652 -24.56 0.41 35.07
CA THR A 652 -24.57 0.94 33.69
C THR A 652 -23.17 1.14 33.10
N SER A 653 -22.13 1.26 33.93
CA SER A 653 -20.72 1.30 33.49
C SER A 653 -20.24 0.01 32.82
N PHE A 654 -20.92 -1.12 33.05
CA PHE A 654 -20.66 -2.40 32.37
C PHE A 654 -20.57 -2.27 30.85
N PHE A 655 -21.40 -1.40 30.29
CA PHE A 655 -21.56 -1.19 28.85
C PHE A 655 -20.57 -0.20 28.24
N LYS A 656 -19.66 0.38 29.04
CA LYS A 656 -18.58 1.28 28.58
C LYS A 656 -19.06 2.39 27.63
N GLY A 657 -20.25 2.95 27.90
CA GLY A 657 -20.85 4.03 27.12
C GLY A 657 -21.84 3.61 26.03
N TYR A 658 -21.93 2.32 25.67
CA TYR A 658 -22.91 1.79 24.72
C TYR A 658 -23.85 0.78 25.37
N ASN A 659 -24.95 1.23 25.98
CA ASN A 659 -25.92 0.33 26.62
C ASN A 659 -27.06 -0.05 25.66
N PRO A 660 -27.03 -1.23 25.02
CA PRO A 660 -28.06 -1.62 24.04
C PRO A 660 -29.44 -1.81 24.68
N PHE A 661 -29.53 -2.07 25.97
CA PHE A 661 -30.79 -2.19 26.71
C PHE A 661 -31.43 -0.84 27.05
N ALA A 662 -30.69 0.27 26.92
CA ALA A 662 -31.23 1.62 27.07
C ALA A 662 -31.55 2.29 25.73
N ILE A 663 -31.09 1.71 24.61
CA ILE A 663 -31.22 2.27 23.26
C ILE A 663 -32.37 1.60 22.53
N LYS A 664 -33.29 2.40 22.00
CA LYS A 664 -34.39 1.93 21.15
C LYS A 664 -33.95 1.70 19.70
N ASN A 665 -34.58 0.74 19.04
CA ASN A 665 -34.41 0.53 17.61
C ASN A 665 -35.12 1.65 16.85
N GLN A 666 -34.36 2.47 16.12
CA GLN A 666 -34.89 3.67 15.47
C GLN A 666 -34.08 4.04 14.24
N GLY A 667 -34.78 4.54 13.23
CA GLY A 667 -34.18 5.06 12.01
C GLY A 667 -35.24 5.33 10.94
N GLU A 668 -34.81 5.88 9.82
CA GLU A 668 -35.70 6.21 8.73
C GLU A 668 -36.27 4.96 8.07
N TRP A 669 -37.53 5.07 7.66
CA TRP A 669 -38.32 3.98 7.07
C TRP A 669 -38.53 2.73 7.95
N LEU A 670 -38.29 2.83 9.26
CA LEU A 670 -38.77 1.88 10.25
C LEU A 670 -40.20 2.25 10.63
N PHE A 671 -41.17 1.37 10.36
CA PHE A 671 -42.60 1.69 10.52
C PHE A 671 -43.24 1.05 11.75
N ARG A 672 -42.67 -0.04 12.27
CA ARG A 672 -43.17 -0.76 13.45
C ARG A 672 -41.99 -1.34 14.23
N GLY A 673 -42.11 -1.40 15.55
CA GLY A 673 -41.13 -2.03 16.45
C GLY A 673 -40.07 -1.07 16.99
N GLN A 674 -40.37 0.23 17.00
CA GLN A 674 -39.50 1.28 17.57
C GLN A 674 -39.46 1.22 19.10
N GLU A 675 -40.43 0.54 19.70
CA GLU A 675 -40.52 0.23 21.10
C GLU A 675 -39.51 -0.84 21.55
N HIS A 676 -38.92 -1.62 20.62
CA HIS A 676 -37.90 -2.62 20.95
C HIS A 676 -36.55 -1.97 21.28
N HIS A 677 -35.79 -2.61 22.17
CA HIS A 677 -34.41 -2.21 22.43
C HIS A 677 -33.42 -2.93 21.50
N LEU A 678 -32.21 -2.40 21.41
CA LEU A 678 -31.10 -3.09 20.73
C LEU A 678 -30.49 -4.21 21.60
N GLY A 679 -30.81 -4.27 22.89
CA GLY A 679 -30.40 -5.36 23.77
C GLY A 679 -31.04 -6.69 23.39
N ASP A 680 -30.44 -7.78 23.85
CA ASP A 680 -30.98 -9.13 23.74
C ASP A 680 -30.34 -10.02 24.80
N VAL A 681 -31.09 -11.04 25.23
CA VAL A 681 -30.64 -12.06 26.18
C VAL A 681 -30.57 -13.37 25.43
N TYR A 682 -29.52 -14.15 25.67
CA TYR A 682 -29.28 -15.44 25.01
C TYR A 682 -29.16 -16.55 26.05
N LEU A 683 -29.81 -17.69 25.79
CA LEU A 683 -29.71 -18.94 26.55
C LEU A 683 -29.03 -19.98 25.65
N ASP A 684 -27.83 -20.40 26.00
CA ASP A 684 -26.99 -21.32 25.20
C ASP A 684 -26.85 -20.91 23.72
N GLY A 685 -26.78 -19.60 23.49
CA GLY A 685 -26.64 -19.01 22.16
C GLY A 685 -27.95 -18.75 21.40
N GLU A 686 -29.10 -19.13 21.96
CA GLU A 686 -30.42 -18.84 21.38
C GLU A 686 -31.02 -17.56 22.00
N ALA A 687 -31.49 -16.65 21.16
CA ALA A 687 -32.05 -15.37 21.62
C ALA A 687 -33.47 -15.51 22.19
N LEU A 688 -33.72 -14.88 23.34
CA LEU A 688 -35.04 -14.78 23.96
C LEU A 688 -35.88 -13.67 23.31
N LEU A 689 -37.20 -13.65 23.55
CA LEU A 689 -38.10 -12.62 23.04
C LEU A 689 -38.30 -11.47 24.02
N GLU A 690 -38.10 -10.23 23.57
CA GLU A 690 -38.35 -9.04 24.37
C GLU A 690 -39.86 -8.86 24.67
N LYS A 691 -40.18 -8.45 25.91
CA LYS A 691 -41.50 -8.01 26.37
C LYS A 691 -41.42 -6.59 26.95
N PHE A 692 -42.56 -5.92 27.02
CA PHE A 692 -42.66 -4.51 27.42
C PHE A 692 -43.22 -4.29 28.82
N SER A 693 -43.50 -5.37 29.55
CA SER A 693 -43.85 -5.33 30.97
C SER A 693 -43.35 -6.59 31.66
N ILE A 694 -42.99 -6.47 32.94
CA ILE A 694 -42.60 -7.61 33.76
C ILE A 694 -43.73 -8.64 33.89
N ASP A 695 -44.99 -8.19 33.93
CA ASP A 695 -46.15 -9.07 34.05
C ASP A 695 -46.29 -10.03 32.86
N SER A 696 -45.88 -9.58 31.66
CA SER A 696 -45.90 -10.42 30.47
C SER A 696 -44.91 -11.58 30.53
N LEU A 697 -43.87 -11.49 31.36
CA LEU A 697 -42.91 -12.58 31.52
C LEU A 697 -43.54 -13.80 32.19
N PHE A 698 -44.46 -13.61 33.14
CA PHE A 698 -45.01 -14.73 33.92
C PHE A 698 -45.85 -15.71 33.09
N SER A 699 -46.39 -15.28 31.96
CA SER A 699 -47.19 -16.10 31.05
C SER A 699 -46.45 -16.57 29.80
N ASN A 700 -45.16 -16.24 29.64
CA ASN A 700 -44.38 -16.57 28.45
C ASN A 700 -42.96 -17.01 28.83
N SER A 701 -42.61 -18.28 28.57
CA SER A 701 -41.22 -18.74 28.66
C SER A 701 -40.36 -18.20 27.51
N ASN A 702 -39.03 -18.23 27.67
CA ASN A 702 -38.04 -17.73 26.72
C ASN A 702 -38.25 -16.25 26.37
N THR A 703 -38.56 -15.45 27.39
CA THR A 703 -38.79 -14.00 27.24
C THR A 703 -37.96 -13.18 28.21
N TRP A 704 -37.73 -11.91 27.88
CA TRP A 704 -37.02 -10.99 28.75
C TRP A 704 -37.65 -9.58 28.73
N TYR A 705 -37.43 -8.82 29.80
CA TYR A 705 -37.87 -7.44 29.98
C TYR A 705 -36.77 -6.68 30.70
N VAL A 706 -36.60 -5.39 30.39
CA VAL A 706 -35.66 -4.53 31.11
C VAL A 706 -36.40 -3.36 31.75
N ASP A 707 -36.19 -3.20 33.05
CA ASP A 707 -36.59 -1.97 33.73
C ASP A 707 -35.52 -0.91 33.49
N THR A 708 -35.92 0.14 32.79
CA THR A 708 -35.04 1.17 32.27
C THR A 708 -35.12 2.49 33.03
N GLY A 709 -35.73 2.49 34.23
CA GLY A 709 -35.80 3.67 35.09
C GLY A 709 -36.69 4.79 34.54
N SER A 710 -36.66 5.95 35.20
CA SER A 710 -37.53 7.11 34.88
C SER A 710 -36.92 8.01 33.81
N ILE A 711 -37.75 8.60 32.96
CA ILE A 711 -37.32 9.58 31.94
C ILE A 711 -37.38 10.99 32.56
N VAL A 712 -36.25 11.71 32.56
CA VAL A 712 -36.16 13.11 33.00
C VAL A 712 -35.58 13.95 31.87
N LYS A 713 -36.35 14.91 31.33
CA LYS A 713 -35.94 15.80 30.22
C LYS A 713 -35.41 15.06 28.97
N GLY A 714 -36.06 13.96 28.59
CA GLY A 714 -35.67 13.16 27.42
C GLY A 714 -34.40 12.33 27.61
N ILE A 715 -33.77 12.40 28.79
CA ILE A 715 -32.63 11.57 29.18
C ILE A 715 -33.14 10.53 30.16
N ARG A 716 -32.73 9.29 29.94
CA ARG A 716 -33.09 8.19 30.84
C ARG A 716 -32.20 8.25 32.07
N VAL A 717 -32.81 8.35 33.25
CA VAL A 717 -32.10 8.45 34.52
C VAL A 717 -32.35 7.17 35.30
N PHE A 718 -31.28 6.44 35.57
CA PHE A 718 -31.24 5.35 36.54
C PHE A 718 -30.87 5.98 37.90
N PRO A 719 -31.81 6.16 38.85
CA PRO A 719 -31.55 6.93 40.07
C PRO A 719 -30.39 6.40 40.93
N SER A 720 -30.00 5.13 40.74
CA SER A 720 -28.90 4.43 41.40
C SER A 720 -27.70 4.12 40.50
N GLY A 721 -27.73 4.49 39.21
CA GLY A 721 -26.71 4.07 38.22
C GLY A 721 -26.81 2.60 37.78
N LYS A 722 -27.81 1.86 38.28
CA LYS A 722 -28.04 0.44 38.01
C LYS A 722 -29.29 0.21 37.16
N MET A 723 -29.28 -0.89 36.40
CA MET A 723 -30.42 -1.37 35.62
C MET A 723 -30.72 -2.83 35.99
N THR A 724 -31.97 -3.25 35.83
CA THR A 724 -32.37 -4.65 36.07
C THR A 724 -32.94 -5.28 34.80
N ILE A 725 -32.36 -6.40 34.38
CA ILE A 725 -32.88 -7.25 33.32
C ILE A 725 -33.62 -8.41 33.98
N TYR A 726 -34.86 -8.63 33.57
CA TYR A 726 -35.68 -9.77 33.99
C TYR A 726 -35.80 -10.74 32.83
N ALA A 727 -35.70 -12.05 33.09
CA ALA A 727 -35.84 -13.08 32.07
C ALA A 727 -36.60 -14.29 32.60
N ASN A 728 -37.48 -14.85 31.78
CA ASN A 728 -38.14 -16.13 32.03
C ASN A 728 -37.47 -17.21 31.16
N PHE A 729 -36.67 -18.08 31.79
CA PHE A 729 -35.95 -19.17 31.13
C PHE A 729 -36.78 -20.47 31.03
N GLY A 730 -38.09 -20.41 31.29
CA GLY A 730 -38.92 -21.62 31.34
C GLY A 730 -38.61 -22.44 32.58
N GLU A 731 -38.38 -23.73 32.43
CA GLU A 731 -38.02 -24.63 33.55
C GLU A 731 -36.51 -24.65 33.83
N GLU A 732 -35.71 -23.98 32.98
CA GLU A 732 -34.25 -23.97 33.10
C GLU A 732 -33.76 -23.03 34.21
N ASP A 733 -32.68 -23.45 34.88
CA ASP A 733 -31.98 -22.67 35.89
C ASP A 733 -30.77 -21.98 35.25
N PRO A 734 -30.74 -20.63 35.13
CA PRO A 734 -29.69 -19.91 34.41
C PRO A 734 -28.27 -20.16 34.94
N ASP A 735 -28.09 -20.63 36.17
CA ASP A 735 -26.76 -20.97 36.70
C ASP A 735 -26.15 -22.22 36.06
N ASN A 736 -26.95 -23.06 35.38
CA ASN A 736 -26.48 -24.26 34.67
C ASN A 736 -26.24 -24.03 33.17
N HIS A 737 -26.48 -22.82 32.67
CA HIS A 737 -26.44 -22.51 31.24
C HIS A 737 -25.51 -21.34 30.95
N LEU A 738 -25.07 -21.24 29.69
CA LEU A 738 -24.37 -20.05 29.23
C LEU A 738 -25.39 -18.97 28.93
N ILE A 739 -25.52 -18.01 29.85
CA ILE A 739 -26.33 -16.80 29.63
C ILE A 739 -25.46 -15.68 29.10
N GLU A 740 -25.83 -15.12 27.96
CA GLU A 740 -25.16 -13.96 27.38
C GLU A 740 -26.13 -12.80 27.19
N ILE A 741 -25.61 -11.57 27.22
CA ILE A 741 -26.37 -10.36 26.89
C ILE A 741 -25.60 -9.48 25.92
N ASN A 742 -26.28 -8.79 24.99
CA ASN A 742 -25.58 -7.83 24.14
C ASN A 742 -24.91 -6.73 24.97
N ALA A 743 -23.69 -6.36 24.58
CA ALA A 743 -22.94 -5.28 25.21
C ALA A 743 -22.27 -4.33 24.21
N ARG A 744 -22.15 -4.72 22.93
CA ARG A 744 -21.45 -3.97 21.87
C ARG A 744 -22.28 -3.83 20.61
N ALA A 745 -22.03 -2.77 19.87
CA ALA A 745 -22.73 -2.50 18.62
C ALA A 745 -22.26 -3.41 17.50
N THR A 746 -20.95 -3.66 17.40
CA THR A 746 -20.33 -4.36 16.26
C THR A 746 -19.30 -5.40 16.73
N GLY A 747 -18.89 -6.26 15.81
CA GLY A 747 -17.72 -7.13 15.99
C GLY A 747 -16.47 -6.49 15.38
N ILE A 748 -16.55 -6.11 14.10
CA ILE A 748 -15.46 -5.45 13.37
C ILE A 748 -15.98 -4.19 12.67
N PHE A 749 -15.51 -3.02 13.08
CA PHE A 749 -15.92 -1.74 12.51
C PHE A 749 -14.83 -0.67 12.69
N PRO A 750 -14.32 -0.04 11.62
CA PRO A 750 -13.26 0.95 11.75
C PRO A 750 -13.76 2.30 12.30
N GLU A 751 -12.91 2.95 13.10
CA GLU A 751 -13.18 4.29 13.65
C GLU A 751 -13.00 5.42 12.62
N ILE A 752 -12.39 5.15 11.47
CA ILE A 752 -12.21 6.10 10.37
C ILE A 752 -12.75 5.51 9.06
N SER A 753 -13.18 6.39 8.16
CA SER A 753 -13.64 5.99 6.83
C SER A 753 -12.47 5.68 5.88
N GLY A 754 -12.75 5.04 4.75
CA GLY A 754 -11.80 4.99 3.63
C GLY A 754 -10.64 4.00 3.77
N LEU A 755 -10.67 3.12 4.78
CA LEU A 755 -9.63 2.10 4.91
C LEU A 755 -9.61 1.17 3.70
N LYS A 756 -8.41 0.89 3.20
CA LYS A 756 -8.22 0.14 1.95
C LYS A 756 -7.69 -1.28 2.22
N TYR A 757 -8.06 -2.23 1.38
CA TYR A 757 -7.46 -3.57 1.26
C TYR A 757 -7.29 -4.31 2.60
N ILE A 758 -8.40 -4.45 3.33
CA ILE A 758 -8.47 -5.30 4.53
C ILE A 758 -9.15 -6.62 4.16
N THR A 759 -8.58 -7.73 4.60
CA THR A 759 -9.18 -9.06 4.47
C THR A 759 -9.61 -9.57 5.84
N ILE A 760 -10.86 -10.03 5.95
CA ILE A 760 -11.42 -10.70 7.12
C ILE A 760 -11.77 -12.13 6.70
N ASP A 761 -11.15 -13.12 7.34
CA ASP A 761 -11.24 -14.52 6.91
C ASP A 761 -11.49 -15.50 8.08
N GLY A 762 -12.56 -16.29 7.98
CA GLY A 762 -12.75 -17.47 8.84
C GLY A 762 -13.32 -17.23 10.24
N PHE A 763 -13.82 -16.03 10.56
CA PHE A 763 -14.36 -15.73 11.89
C PHE A 763 -15.84 -16.12 12.07
N ASP A 764 -16.20 -16.53 13.29
CA ASP A 764 -17.59 -16.66 13.75
C ASP A 764 -18.00 -15.41 14.54
N ILE A 765 -18.77 -14.50 13.93
CA ILE A 765 -19.12 -13.20 14.53
C ILE A 765 -20.60 -13.21 14.93
N ARG A 766 -20.88 -13.03 16.23
CA ARG A 766 -22.23 -13.14 16.77
C ARG A 766 -22.60 -12.10 17.83
N HIS A 767 -23.91 -12.00 18.06
CA HIS A 767 -24.53 -11.28 19.18
C HIS A 767 -24.13 -9.80 19.17
N THR A 768 -24.22 -9.15 18.01
CA THR A 768 -23.94 -7.72 17.86
C THR A 768 -25.23 -6.91 17.87
N ALA A 769 -25.21 -5.73 18.47
CA ALA A 769 -26.37 -4.88 18.61
C ALA A 769 -26.28 -3.59 17.78
N PRO A 770 -26.10 -3.62 16.44
CA PRO A 770 -26.07 -2.39 15.65
C PRO A 770 -27.47 -1.76 15.57
N GLN A 771 -27.51 -0.43 15.44
CA GLN A 771 -28.74 0.31 15.17
C GLN A 771 -29.32 -0.03 13.78
N TRP A 772 -30.61 0.26 13.57
CA TRP A 772 -31.22 0.23 12.24
C TRP A 772 -30.41 1.06 11.24
N GLY A 773 -30.04 0.43 10.13
CA GLY A 773 -29.33 1.08 9.05
C GLY A 773 -30.28 1.85 8.14
N ASP A 774 -29.94 3.12 7.93
CA ASP A 774 -30.54 4.01 6.94
C ASP A 774 -29.45 4.91 6.32
N ILE A 775 -29.79 5.67 5.29
CA ILE A 775 -28.82 6.46 4.53
C ILE A 775 -28.37 7.76 5.24
N TYR A 776 -29.02 8.14 6.34
CA TYR A 776 -28.81 9.44 6.97
C TYR A 776 -27.84 9.40 8.14
N LYS A 777 -27.46 8.20 8.58
CA LYS A 777 -26.62 7.97 9.75
C LYS A 777 -25.52 6.97 9.42
N LEU A 778 -24.52 6.92 10.31
CA LEU A 778 -23.46 5.93 10.25
C LEU A 778 -24.06 4.52 10.23
N GLU A 779 -23.82 3.81 9.13
CA GLU A 779 -24.36 2.48 8.91
C GLU A 779 -23.43 1.44 9.56
N LYS A 780 -23.92 0.78 10.61
CA LYS A 780 -23.17 -0.27 11.33
C LYS A 780 -23.78 -1.65 11.06
N GLY A 781 -22.91 -2.64 10.95
CA GLY A 781 -23.28 -4.06 10.96
C GLY A 781 -22.44 -4.83 11.97
N ALA A 782 -22.63 -6.16 12.05
CA ALA A 782 -21.70 -7.02 12.78
C ALA A 782 -20.27 -6.87 12.24
N ILE A 783 -20.14 -6.75 10.92
CA ILE A 783 -18.96 -6.24 10.21
C ILE A 783 -19.36 -4.98 9.45
N GLY A 784 -18.55 -3.92 9.47
CA GLY A 784 -18.76 -2.75 8.61
C GLY A 784 -17.48 -2.18 8.02
N MET A 785 -17.57 -1.68 6.78
CA MET A 785 -16.44 -1.15 6.02
C MET A 785 -16.29 0.37 6.08
N ARG A 786 -17.37 1.10 6.44
CA ARG A 786 -17.42 2.58 6.55
C ARG A 786 -16.78 3.28 5.34
N TYR A 787 -17.34 3.06 4.13
CA TYR A 787 -16.76 3.52 2.86
C TYR A 787 -15.30 3.11 2.64
N GLY A 788 -14.96 1.86 2.97
CA GLY A 788 -13.66 1.29 2.63
C GLY A 788 -13.49 1.04 1.12
N TYR A 789 -12.30 0.59 0.73
CA TYR A 789 -11.98 0.22 -0.66
C TYR A 789 -11.28 -1.15 -0.74
N GLY A 790 -11.73 -2.05 -1.61
CA GLY A 790 -10.99 -3.28 -1.90
C GLY A 790 -10.95 -4.31 -0.76
N TRP A 791 -11.86 -4.23 0.21
CA TRP A 791 -11.98 -5.23 1.28
C TRP A 791 -12.41 -6.61 0.77
N ILE A 792 -11.97 -7.66 1.46
CA ILE A 792 -12.42 -9.04 1.27
C ILE A 792 -13.00 -9.55 2.58
N ILE A 793 -14.26 -9.97 2.59
CA ILE A 793 -14.87 -10.68 3.72
C ILE A 793 -15.22 -12.09 3.25
N GLN A 794 -14.57 -13.09 3.83
CA GLN A 794 -14.73 -14.46 3.38
C GLN A 794 -14.76 -15.51 4.48
N ASN A 795 -15.42 -16.63 4.17
CA ASN A 795 -15.48 -17.82 5.01
C ASN A 795 -15.95 -17.54 6.45
N CYS A 796 -16.66 -16.43 6.68
CA CYS A 796 -17.13 -16.05 7.99
C CYS A 796 -18.54 -16.60 8.25
N THR A 797 -18.83 -16.90 9.51
CA THR A 797 -20.20 -17.10 9.98
C THR A 797 -20.65 -15.84 10.71
N ILE A 798 -21.75 -15.22 10.27
CA ILE A 798 -22.32 -14.02 10.90
C ILE A 798 -23.73 -14.34 11.35
N ALA A 799 -24.00 -14.23 12.65
CA ALA A 799 -25.31 -14.59 13.20
C ALA A 799 -25.79 -13.64 14.30
N TYR A 800 -27.10 -13.55 14.47
CA TYR A 800 -27.72 -12.81 15.58
C TYR A 800 -27.28 -11.34 15.68
N SER A 801 -27.05 -10.70 14.53
CA SER A 801 -26.97 -9.26 14.51
C SER A 801 -28.36 -8.68 14.71
N ARG A 802 -28.53 -7.75 15.65
CA ARG A 802 -29.83 -7.13 15.88
C ARG A 802 -30.36 -6.50 14.59
N ASN A 803 -29.53 -5.83 13.81
CA ASN A 803 -29.93 -5.29 12.51
C ASN A 803 -29.12 -5.88 11.35
N ILE A 804 -28.04 -5.23 10.92
CA ILE A 804 -27.28 -5.60 9.71
C ILE A 804 -26.16 -6.61 10.05
N GLY A 805 -26.02 -7.67 9.24
CA GLY A 805 -24.88 -8.58 9.31
C GLY A 805 -23.59 -7.92 8.80
N ILE A 806 -23.50 -7.70 7.49
CA ILE A 806 -22.38 -7.00 6.84
C ILE A 806 -22.87 -5.67 6.27
N SER A 807 -22.25 -4.57 6.70
CA SER A 807 -22.49 -3.22 6.21
C SER A 807 -21.40 -2.76 5.26
N MET A 808 -21.80 -2.31 4.08
CA MET A 808 -20.95 -1.70 3.06
C MET A 808 -21.25 -0.21 2.89
N GLY A 809 -22.09 0.38 3.75
CA GLY A 809 -22.70 1.67 3.50
C GLY A 809 -22.08 2.86 4.20
N VAL A 810 -22.96 3.83 4.50
CA VAL A 810 -22.69 5.26 4.62
C VAL A 810 -21.87 5.62 5.87
N THR A 811 -21.09 6.69 5.75
CA THR A 811 -20.37 7.31 6.86
C THR A 811 -21.12 8.53 7.38
N ASP A 812 -20.85 8.91 8.62
CA ASP A 812 -21.25 10.18 9.22
C ASP A 812 -20.62 11.42 8.57
N GLU A 813 -19.69 11.24 7.63
CA GLU A 813 -19.02 12.32 6.88
C GLU A 813 -19.79 12.73 5.61
N VAL A 814 -20.72 11.90 5.14
CA VAL A 814 -21.52 12.19 3.94
C VAL A 814 -22.95 12.53 4.33
N HIS A 815 -23.31 13.80 4.10
CA HIS A 815 -24.66 14.31 4.38
C HIS A 815 -25.63 13.96 3.25
N PHE A 816 -26.69 13.25 3.59
CA PHE A 816 -27.87 13.07 2.74
C PHE A 816 -28.97 14.02 3.19
N PRO A 817 -29.48 14.91 2.32
CA PRO A 817 -30.51 15.87 2.72
C PRO A 817 -31.78 15.16 3.22
N THR A 818 -32.29 15.59 4.37
CA THR A 818 -33.51 15.00 4.94
C THR A 818 -34.76 15.48 4.17
N LYS A 819 -35.91 14.83 4.43
CA LYS A 819 -37.20 15.23 3.86
C LYS A 819 -37.57 16.70 4.17
N ASN A 820 -37.10 17.24 5.29
CA ASN A 820 -37.35 18.63 5.72
C ASN A 820 -36.40 19.65 5.06
N GLU A 821 -35.31 19.18 4.44
CA GLU A 821 -34.29 20.01 3.76
C GLU A 821 -34.54 20.12 2.24
N GLY A 822 -35.71 19.68 1.76
CA GLY A 822 -36.16 19.91 0.38
C GLY A 822 -35.75 18.85 -0.65
N GLY A 823 -35.17 17.71 -0.27
CA GLY A 823 -34.83 16.70 -1.27
C GLY A 823 -34.56 15.29 -0.74
N LEU A 824 -35.55 14.41 -0.81
CA LEU A 824 -35.39 12.94 -0.75
C LEU A 824 -34.53 12.36 -1.89
N LEU A 825 -34.16 13.17 -2.88
CA LEU A 825 -33.81 12.72 -4.23
C LEU A 825 -32.63 13.46 -4.87
N GLU A 826 -31.97 14.39 -4.17
CA GLU A 826 -30.83 15.16 -4.73
C GLU A 826 -29.47 14.46 -4.58
N GLY A 827 -29.39 13.32 -3.88
CA GLY A 827 -28.18 12.49 -3.71
C GLY A 827 -27.07 13.20 -2.94
N GLY A 828 -26.50 12.55 -1.92
CA GLY A 828 -25.56 13.18 -0.99
C GLY A 828 -24.52 14.09 -1.64
N SER A 829 -24.27 15.25 -1.03
CA SER A 829 -23.10 16.07 -1.39
C SER A 829 -21.84 15.30 -1.02
N ASN A 830 -20.82 15.32 -1.88
CA ASN A 830 -19.51 14.68 -1.64
C ASN A 830 -19.51 13.14 -1.62
N ILE A 831 -20.25 12.48 -2.54
CA ILE A 831 -20.07 11.03 -2.78
C ILE A 831 -18.60 10.79 -3.19
N PRO A 832 -17.88 9.86 -2.55
CA PRO A 832 -16.50 9.57 -2.91
C PRO A 832 -16.36 9.11 -4.37
N PRO A 833 -15.21 9.42 -5.03
CA PRO A 833 -14.94 8.95 -6.38
C PRO A 833 -15.01 7.43 -6.49
N TYR A 834 -15.44 6.93 -7.66
CA TYR A 834 -15.60 5.50 -7.97
C TYR A 834 -14.41 4.63 -7.52
N ASN A 835 -13.18 5.10 -7.70
CA ASN A 835 -11.94 4.39 -7.35
C ASN A 835 -11.47 4.57 -5.90
N THR A 836 -12.32 5.09 -5.01
CA THR A 836 -11.99 5.34 -3.60
C THR A 836 -12.88 4.60 -2.62
N ILE A 837 -14.01 4.04 -3.07
CA ILE A 837 -14.93 3.23 -2.27
C ILE A 837 -15.37 1.96 -3.00
N GLY A 838 -15.88 0.98 -2.27
CA GLY A 838 -16.39 -0.26 -2.85
C GLY A 838 -15.28 -1.17 -3.36
N HIS A 839 -15.50 -1.82 -4.49
CA HIS A 839 -14.59 -2.83 -5.06
C HIS A 839 -14.35 -4.00 -4.09
N HIS A 840 -15.34 -4.31 -3.26
CA HIS A 840 -15.26 -5.33 -2.24
C HIS A 840 -15.51 -6.72 -2.81
N ILE A 841 -15.03 -7.74 -2.10
CA ILE A 841 -15.41 -9.13 -2.34
C ILE A 841 -16.02 -9.68 -1.05
N ILE A 842 -17.30 -10.00 -1.07
CA ILE A 842 -17.99 -10.68 0.03
C ILE A 842 -18.30 -12.09 -0.43
N ARG A 843 -17.58 -13.10 0.08
CA ARG A 843 -17.72 -14.46 -0.44
C ARG A 843 -17.72 -15.59 0.55
N ASN A 844 -18.45 -16.66 0.22
CA ASN A 844 -18.46 -17.91 0.99
C ASN A 844 -18.80 -17.72 2.47
N ASN A 845 -19.61 -16.70 2.81
CA ASN A 845 -20.04 -16.46 4.18
C ASN A 845 -21.38 -17.15 4.46
N ILE A 846 -21.62 -17.52 5.72
CA ILE A 846 -22.91 -18.01 6.21
C ILE A 846 -23.51 -16.91 7.09
N ILE A 847 -24.63 -16.33 6.67
CA ILE A 847 -25.26 -15.19 7.33
C ILE A 847 -26.70 -15.54 7.70
N TYR A 848 -27.04 -15.51 8.99
CA TYR A 848 -28.38 -15.88 9.44
C TYR A 848 -28.84 -15.16 10.69
N ARG A 849 -30.16 -15.11 10.91
CA ARG A 849 -30.79 -14.52 12.11
C ARG A 849 -30.44 -13.04 12.34
N CYS A 850 -30.28 -12.27 11.26
CA CYS A 850 -30.11 -10.82 11.31
C CYS A 850 -31.47 -10.11 11.30
N GLY A 851 -31.73 -9.12 12.15
CA GLY A 851 -33.07 -8.50 12.26
C GLY A 851 -33.44 -7.51 11.14
N GLN A 852 -32.46 -7.00 10.39
CA GLN A 852 -32.71 -6.10 9.25
C GLN A 852 -32.24 -6.70 7.93
N ALA A 853 -30.94 -6.96 7.80
CA ALA A 853 -30.35 -7.43 6.55
C ALA A 853 -29.15 -8.34 6.76
N GLY A 854 -28.94 -9.28 5.84
CA GLY A 854 -27.71 -10.07 5.81
C GLY A 854 -26.54 -9.21 5.34
N ILE A 855 -26.69 -8.61 4.15
CA ILE A 855 -25.76 -7.64 3.57
C ILE A 855 -26.54 -6.37 3.23
N TYR A 856 -26.04 -5.21 3.65
CA TYR A 856 -26.64 -3.91 3.38
C TYR A 856 -25.58 -2.90 2.94
N GLY A 857 -25.92 -1.95 2.06
CA GLY A 857 -25.07 -0.79 1.82
C GLY A 857 -25.64 0.22 0.84
N CYS A 858 -25.23 1.47 0.97
CA CYS A 858 -25.56 2.57 0.05
C CYS A 858 -24.25 3.18 -0.47
N TYR A 859 -24.06 3.24 -1.80
CA TYR A 859 -22.83 3.66 -2.51
C TYR A 859 -21.55 2.86 -2.21
N GLY A 860 -21.24 2.51 -0.97
CA GLY A 860 -20.00 1.79 -0.65
C GLY A 860 -19.95 0.34 -1.16
N ALA A 861 -20.97 -0.11 -1.89
CA ALA A 861 -20.96 -1.37 -2.63
C ALA A 861 -20.50 -1.25 -4.09
N VAL A 862 -20.29 -0.05 -4.63
CA VAL A 862 -19.91 0.16 -6.05
C VAL A 862 -18.81 -0.80 -6.51
N ALA A 863 -18.99 -1.41 -7.67
CA ALA A 863 -18.07 -2.37 -8.30
C ALA A 863 -17.69 -3.59 -7.44
N SER A 864 -18.47 -3.90 -6.40
CA SER A 864 -18.21 -5.04 -5.52
C SER A 864 -18.79 -6.34 -6.06
N ILE A 865 -18.20 -7.46 -5.64
CA ILE A 865 -18.65 -8.82 -5.91
C ILE A 865 -19.19 -9.44 -4.62
N ILE A 866 -20.42 -9.93 -4.66
CA ILE A 866 -21.07 -10.69 -3.59
C ILE A 866 -21.30 -12.10 -4.11
N GLU A 867 -20.47 -13.07 -3.69
CA GLU A 867 -20.48 -14.42 -4.29
C GLU A 867 -20.51 -15.60 -3.32
N GLY A 868 -21.26 -16.67 -3.63
CA GLY A 868 -21.13 -17.93 -2.89
C GLY A 868 -21.61 -17.89 -1.44
N ASN A 869 -22.34 -16.85 -1.02
CA ASN A 869 -22.82 -16.72 0.36
C ASN A 869 -24.11 -17.53 0.57
N ILE A 870 -24.32 -18.03 1.78
CA ILE A 870 -25.59 -18.60 2.25
C ILE A 870 -26.24 -17.56 3.16
N ILE A 871 -27.43 -17.08 2.82
CA ILE A 871 -28.13 -16.05 3.59
C ILE A 871 -29.57 -16.49 3.87
N THR A 872 -29.95 -16.53 5.14
CA THR A 872 -31.29 -16.96 5.56
C THR A 872 -31.75 -16.28 6.84
N GLU A 873 -33.01 -16.47 7.22
CA GLU A 873 -33.55 -16.04 8.52
C GLU A 873 -33.34 -14.53 8.79
N THR A 874 -33.35 -13.71 7.76
CA THR A 874 -33.39 -12.25 7.92
C THR A 874 -34.76 -11.84 8.44
N ASN A 875 -34.81 -10.97 9.45
CA ASN A 875 -35.99 -10.59 10.23
C ASN A 875 -36.75 -11.81 10.82
N TYR A 876 -36.04 -12.86 11.25
CA TYR A 876 -36.64 -14.15 11.66
C TYR A 876 -37.64 -14.11 12.83
N ARG A 877 -37.53 -13.11 13.71
CA ARG A 877 -38.46 -12.89 14.85
C ARG A 877 -39.62 -11.96 14.53
N ASN A 878 -39.56 -11.22 13.42
CA ASN A 878 -40.57 -10.24 13.02
C ASN A 878 -40.91 -9.22 14.12
N GLU A 879 -39.93 -8.86 14.96
CA GLU A 879 -40.03 -7.87 16.05
C GLU A 879 -40.32 -6.47 15.49
N TRP A 880 -39.83 -6.18 14.29
CA TRP A 880 -40.06 -4.91 13.60
C TRP A 880 -40.25 -5.09 12.10
N PHE A 881 -40.76 -4.02 11.49
CA PHE A 881 -40.98 -3.93 10.05
C PHE A 881 -40.59 -2.55 9.52
N GLY A 882 -39.89 -2.53 8.39
CA GLY A 882 -39.52 -1.31 7.69
C GLY A 882 -39.05 -1.58 6.27
N THR A 883 -38.94 -0.54 5.45
CA THR A 883 -38.54 -0.69 4.03
C THR A 883 -37.04 -0.72 3.80
N ASN A 884 -36.27 -1.27 4.76
CA ASN A 884 -34.83 -1.52 4.64
C ASN A 884 -34.44 -2.98 4.95
N GLN A 885 -35.38 -3.92 4.82
CA GLN A 885 -35.18 -5.33 5.17
C GLN A 885 -35.05 -6.25 3.95
N ALA A 886 -33.87 -6.89 3.79
CA ALA A 886 -33.63 -7.92 2.78
C ALA A 886 -32.43 -8.80 3.16
N ALA A 887 -32.33 -10.02 2.64
CA ALA A 887 -31.12 -10.83 2.75
C ALA A 887 -29.91 -10.07 2.16
N ILE A 888 -30.10 -9.44 0.98
CA ILE A 888 -29.17 -8.48 0.40
C ILE A 888 -29.95 -7.23 0.00
N LYS A 889 -29.64 -6.07 0.58
CA LYS A 889 -30.18 -4.78 0.14
C LYS A 889 -29.06 -3.82 -0.24
N ILE A 890 -29.01 -3.38 -1.49
CA ILE A 890 -27.99 -2.42 -1.94
C ILE A 890 -28.66 -1.20 -2.58
N LEU A 891 -28.27 -0.02 -2.12
CA LEU A 891 -28.64 1.25 -2.69
C LEU A 891 -27.55 1.80 -3.61
N PHE A 892 -27.95 2.28 -4.79
CA PHE A 892 -27.03 2.69 -5.85
C PHE A 892 -25.98 1.61 -6.23
N PRO A 893 -26.40 0.39 -6.60
CA PRO A 893 -25.50 -0.72 -6.93
C PRO A 893 -24.85 -0.55 -8.32
N ILE A 894 -23.96 0.43 -8.47
CA ILE A 894 -23.24 0.66 -9.73
C ILE A 894 -22.19 -0.44 -9.92
N ASP A 895 -22.19 -1.14 -11.06
CA ASP A 895 -21.24 -2.23 -11.38
C ASP A 895 -21.18 -3.39 -10.38
N VAL A 896 -22.20 -3.54 -9.51
CA VAL A 896 -22.21 -4.61 -8.51
C VAL A 896 -22.51 -5.95 -9.17
N ILE A 897 -21.77 -6.99 -8.79
CA ILE A 897 -22.02 -8.37 -9.23
C ILE A 897 -22.48 -9.20 -8.02
N ILE A 898 -23.71 -9.71 -8.07
CA ILE A 898 -24.25 -10.63 -7.07
C ILE A 898 -24.37 -12.01 -7.73
N LYS A 899 -23.53 -12.97 -7.35
CA LYS A 899 -23.50 -14.26 -8.04
C LYS A 899 -23.41 -15.51 -7.18
N ASN A 900 -24.01 -16.59 -7.61
CA ASN A 900 -23.86 -17.92 -6.97
C ASN A 900 -24.20 -17.94 -5.47
N ASN A 901 -25.06 -17.04 -4.99
CA ASN A 901 -25.50 -17.04 -3.60
C ASN A 901 -26.71 -17.96 -3.42
N TYR A 902 -26.84 -18.54 -2.23
CA TYR A 902 -28.04 -19.26 -1.82
C TYR A 902 -28.81 -18.46 -0.78
N ILE A 903 -30.00 -18.01 -1.15
CA ILE A 903 -30.82 -17.12 -0.36
C ILE A 903 -32.18 -17.78 -0.15
N TYR A 904 -32.59 -17.98 1.09
CA TYR A 904 -33.88 -18.58 1.38
C TYR A 904 -34.62 -17.88 2.52
N GLY A 905 -35.91 -17.69 2.32
CA GLY A 905 -36.82 -17.13 3.32
C GLY A 905 -37.19 -18.16 4.38
N LYS A 906 -37.71 -17.68 5.51
CA LYS A 906 -38.35 -18.55 6.52
C LYS A 906 -39.83 -18.73 6.13
N PRO A 907 -40.28 -19.97 5.84
CA PRO A 907 -41.67 -20.21 5.45
C PRO A 907 -42.67 -19.69 6.51
N GLY A 908 -43.77 -19.10 6.05
CA GLY A 908 -44.89 -18.69 6.90
C GLY A 908 -44.80 -17.28 7.52
N LEU A 909 -43.71 -16.53 7.34
CA LEU A 909 -43.62 -15.13 7.79
C LEU A 909 -44.45 -14.18 6.90
N ARG A 910 -45.67 -13.83 7.34
CA ARG A 910 -46.47 -12.75 6.74
C ARG A 910 -45.91 -11.40 7.22
N ASN A 911 -45.47 -10.53 6.29
CA ASN A 911 -44.66 -9.30 6.51
C ASN A 911 -43.14 -9.52 6.64
N GLY A 912 -42.61 -10.59 6.01
CA GLY A 912 -41.20 -10.94 6.04
C GLY A 912 -40.24 -10.06 5.22
N THR A 913 -38.95 -10.36 5.38
CA THR A 913 -37.81 -9.83 4.63
C THR A 913 -37.92 -10.09 3.12
N LYS A 914 -37.13 -9.38 2.32
CA LYS A 914 -36.89 -9.68 0.89
C LYS A 914 -35.65 -10.56 0.71
N GLY A 915 -35.51 -11.19 -0.46
CA GLY A 915 -34.29 -11.90 -0.85
C GLY A 915 -33.22 -10.90 -1.28
N ILE A 916 -33.18 -10.54 -2.57
CA ILE A 916 -32.32 -9.48 -3.09
C ILE A 916 -33.17 -8.23 -3.39
N TRP A 917 -32.75 -7.08 -2.86
CA TRP A 917 -33.38 -5.80 -3.11
C TRP A 917 -32.34 -4.79 -3.62
N LEU A 918 -32.43 -4.45 -4.91
CA LEU A 918 -31.65 -3.38 -5.52
C LEU A 918 -32.50 -2.12 -5.54
N ASP A 919 -32.08 -1.10 -4.81
CA ASP A 919 -32.93 0.06 -4.49
C ASP A 919 -32.24 1.35 -4.94
N TRP A 920 -32.84 2.03 -5.91
CA TRP A 920 -32.40 3.27 -6.55
C TRP A 920 -31.13 3.14 -7.39
N GLY A 921 -31.16 3.73 -8.59
CA GLY A 921 -29.97 4.01 -9.39
C GLY A 921 -29.12 2.78 -9.73
N SER A 922 -29.74 1.60 -9.80
CA SER A 922 -29.05 0.37 -10.24
C SER A 922 -28.64 0.52 -11.69
N GLN A 923 -27.35 0.37 -11.96
CA GLN A 923 -26.74 0.63 -13.25
C GLN A 923 -25.53 -0.28 -13.44
N ASN A 924 -25.54 -1.02 -14.55
CA ASN A 924 -24.62 -2.11 -14.87
C ASN A 924 -24.49 -3.17 -13.76
N THR A 925 -25.51 -3.30 -12.91
CA THR A 925 -25.59 -4.34 -11.88
C THR A 925 -25.86 -5.69 -12.54
N ARG A 926 -25.20 -6.76 -12.08
CA ARG A 926 -25.44 -8.12 -12.56
C ARG A 926 -25.81 -9.06 -11.43
N VAL A 927 -26.97 -9.71 -11.51
CA VAL A 927 -27.42 -10.77 -10.59
C VAL A 927 -27.40 -12.08 -11.36
N THR A 928 -26.42 -12.95 -11.08
CA THR A 928 -26.20 -14.16 -11.90
C THR A 928 -25.98 -15.45 -11.13
N GLY A 929 -26.63 -16.55 -11.53
CA GLY A 929 -26.37 -17.86 -10.92
C GLY A 929 -26.85 -18.04 -9.48
N ASN A 930 -27.69 -17.14 -8.96
CA ASN A 930 -28.18 -17.23 -7.59
C ASN A 930 -29.37 -18.20 -7.48
N ILE A 931 -29.55 -18.77 -6.29
CA ILE A 931 -30.72 -19.57 -5.93
C ILE A 931 -31.50 -18.80 -4.86
N ILE A 932 -32.76 -18.49 -5.15
CA ILE A 932 -33.64 -17.69 -4.29
C ILE A 932 -34.94 -18.47 -4.06
N THR A 933 -35.26 -18.79 -2.80
CA THR A 933 -36.45 -19.59 -2.50
C THR A 933 -37.24 -19.09 -1.29
N ASP A 934 -38.55 -19.34 -1.31
CA ASP A 934 -39.47 -19.18 -0.17
C ASP A 934 -39.74 -17.73 0.27
N PHE A 935 -39.89 -16.82 -0.69
CA PHE A 935 -40.32 -15.43 -0.51
C PHE A 935 -41.71 -15.21 -1.18
N GLY A 936 -42.70 -16.05 -0.91
CA GLY A 936 -43.87 -16.23 -1.79
C GLY A 936 -45.09 -15.33 -1.55
N PHE A 937 -45.06 -14.41 -0.57
CA PHE A 937 -46.19 -13.53 -0.27
C PHE A 937 -45.97 -12.10 -0.78
N LYS A 938 -47.03 -11.43 -1.25
CA LYS A 938 -46.96 -10.01 -1.64
C LYS A 938 -46.46 -9.17 -0.45
N GLY A 939 -45.25 -8.61 -0.56
CA GLY A 939 -44.54 -7.90 0.52
C GLY A 939 -43.23 -8.58 0.97
N THR A 940 -43.05 -9.87 0.68
CA THR A 940 -41.81 -10.63 0.87
C THR A 940 -41.24 -10.95 -0.51
N ASP A 941 -40.52 -10.04 -1.16
CA ASP A 941 -40.11 -10.24 -2.56
C ASP A 941 -38.80 -11.05 -2.61
N GLY A 942 -38.73 -12.11 -3.41
CA GLY A 942 -37.48 -12.87 -3.58
C GLY A 942 -36.43 -12.05 -4.34
N LEU A 943 -36.87 -11.31 -5.36
CA LEU A 943 -36.05 -10.34 -6.07
C LEU A 943 -36.86 -9.08 -6.32
N LYS A 944 -36.31 -7.94 -5.89
CA LYS A 944 -36.93 -6.62 -6.02
C LYS A 944 -35.95 -5.62 -6.64
N LEU A 945 -36.33 -5.08 -7.79
CA LEU A 945 -35.67 -3.94 -8.41
C LEU A 945 -36.56 -2.71 -8.22
N GLU A 946 -36.08 -1.73 -7.46
CA GLU A 946 -36.84 -0.53 -7.10
C GLU A 946 -36.14 0.72 -7.63
N VAL A 947 -36.83 1.46 -8.51
CA VAL A 947 -36.41 2.74 -9.08
C VAL A 947 -35.02 2.68 -9.75
N ASN A 948 -34.79 1.64 -10.57
CA ASN A 948 -33.58 1.43 -11.37
C ASN A 948 -33.65 2.03 -12.79
N PHE A 949 -32.50 2.18 -13.44
CA PHE A 949 -32.38 2.69 -14.82
C PHE A 949 -31.72 1.72 -15.80
N GLY A 950 -30.94 0.78 -15.28
CA GLY A 950 -30.24 -0.18 -16.10
C GLY A 950 -28.99 0.37 -16.81
N PRO A 951 -28.29 -0.46 -17.60
CA PRO A 951 -28.57 -1.88 -17.77
C PRO A 951 -28.50 -2.65 -16.44
N VAL A 952 -29.52 -3.44 -16.09
CA VAL A 952 -29.47 -4.38 -14.96
C VAL A 952 -29.59 -5.77 -15.54
N ILE A 953 -28.56 -6.61 -15.40
CA ILE A 953 -28.55 -7.95 -15.98
C ILE A 953 -28.96 -8.96 -14.91
N ILE A 954 -30.03 -9.71 -15.16
CA ILE A 954 -30.49 -10.81 -14.30
C ILE A 954 -30.39 -12.10 -15.10
N ASP A 955 -29.36 -12.90 -14.89
CA ASP A 955 -29.11 -14.08 -15.73
C ASP A 955 -28.82 -15.37 -14.99
N ASN A 956 -29.24 -16.51 -15.56
CA ASN A 956 -28.91 -17.84 -15.01
C ASN A 956 -29.34 -18.08 -13.55
N ASN A 957 -30.35 -17.37 -13.02
CA ASN A 957 -30.81 -17.57 -11.65
C ASN A 957 -31.91 -18.64 -11.56
N ILE A 958 -32.02 -19.27 -10.39
CA ILE A 958 -33.12 -20.15 -10.00
C ILE A 958 -33.95 -19.46 -8.92
N ILE A 959 -35.21 -19.19 -9.22
CA ILE A 959 -36.12 -18.48 -8.31
C ILE A 959 -37.34 -19.36 -8.08
N ILE A 960 -37.65 -19.68 -6.83
CA ILE A 960 -38.68 -20.65 -6.45
C ILE A 960 -39.61 -20.03 -5.40
N ARG A 961 -40.93 -20.25 -5.53
CA ARG A 961 -41.95 -19.87 -4.53
C ARG A 961 -41.75 -18.46 -4.00
N SER A 962 -41.51 -17.52 -4.93
CA SER A 962 -41.11 -16.16 -4.62
C SER A 962 -41.91 -15.14 -5.43
N HIS A 963 -42.06 -13.94 -4.89
CA HIS A 963 -42.56 -12.80 -5.65
C HIS A 963 -41.40 -12.02 -6.29
N VAL A 964 -41.49 -11.76 -7.59
CA VAL A 964 -40.55 -10.94 -8.36
C VAL A 964 -41.17 -9.58 -8.63
N MET A 965 -40.46 -8.52 -8.27
CA MET A 965 -40.93 -7.15 -8.41
C MET A 965 -39.91 -6.29 -9.14
N GLU A 966 -40.37 -5.54 -10.12
CA GLU A 966 -39.56 -4.58 -10.87
C GLU A 966 -40.33 -3.26 -11.01
N GLU A 967 -39.64 -2.19 -10.60
CA GLU A 967 -40.17 -0.83 -10.51
C GLU A 967 -39.16 0.16 -11.10
N GLY A 968 -38.70 -0.08 -12.32
CA GLY A 968 -37.67 0.74 -12.95
C GLY A 968 -37.68 0.65 -14.47
N ASN A 969 -36.49 0.62 -15.06
CA ASN A 969 -36.24 0.55 -16.50
C ASN A 969 -35.00 -0.28 -16.79
N GLY A 970 -34.88 -0.76 -18.03
CA GLY A 970 -33.60 -1.22 -18.57
C GLY A 970 -33.06 -2.51 -17.96
N SER A 971 -33.90 -3.36 -17.37
CA SER A 971 -33.48 -4.68 -16.88
C SER A 971 -33.61 -5.77 -17.95
N VAL A 972 -32.62 -6.66 -18.01
CA VAL A 972 -32.50 -7.71 -19.02
C VAL A 972 -32.41 -9.05 -18.31
N TRP A 973 -33.43 -9.88 -18.50
CA TRP A 973 -33.65 -11.13 -17.79
C TRP A 973 -33.41 -12.31 -18.72
N VAL A 974 -32.35 -13.06 -18.48
CA VAL A 974 -31.82 -14.04 -19.43
C VAL A 974 -31.59 -15.41 -18.81
N HIS A 975 -32.05 -16.50 -19.42
CA HIS A 975 -31.71 -17.86 -18.96
C HIS A 975 -32.09 -18.13 -17.49
N ASN A 976 -33.10 -17.47 -16.94
CA ASN A 976 -33.55 -17.75 -15.57
C ASN A 976 -34.58 -18.88 -15.54
N LEU A 977 -34.69 -19.53 -14.39
CA LEU A 977 -35.71 -20.51 -14.07
C LEU A 977 -36.62 -19.95 -12.97
N PHE A 978 -37.91 -19.88 -13.27
CA PHE A 978 -38.95 -19.46 -12.34
C PHE A 978 -39.90 -20.63 -12.05
N CYS A 979 -40.03 -21.01 -10.77
CA CYS A 979 -40.96 -22.05 -10.32
C CYS A 979 -41.92 -21.51 -9.25
N ASP A 980 -43.23 -21.65 -9.46
CA ASP A 980 -44.27 -21.18 -8.51
C ASP A 980 -44.11 -19.70 -8.11
N ASN A 981 -43.66 -18.85 -9.04
CA ASN A 981 -43.43 -17.44 -8.76
C ASN A 981 -44.60 -16.57 -9.20
N THR A 982 -44.70 -15.40 -8.56
CA THR A 982 -45.63 -14.34 -8.94
C THR A 982 -44.88 -13.07 -9.34
N PHE A 983 -45.45 -12.25 -10.21
CA PHE A 983 -44.77 -11.10 -10.81
C PHE A 983 -45.57 -9.81 -10.64
N THR A 984 -44.88 -8.71 -10.32
CA THR A 984 -45.43 -7.34 -10.37
C THR A 984 -44.47 -6.41 -11.08
N PHE A 985 -44.96 -5.79 -12.16
CA PHE A 985 -44.28 -4.70 -12.87
C PHE A 985 -45.08 -3.43 -12.73
N ARG A 986 -44.46 -2.35 -12.22
CA ARG A 986 -45.18 -1.09 -12.05
C ARG A 986 -44.27 0.13 -12.16
N LYS A 987 -44.86 1.26 -12.54
CA LYS A 987 -44.21 2.57 -12.44
C LYS A 987 -44.32 3.09 -11.01
N SER A 988 -43.41 3.98 -10.63
CA SER A 988 -43.41 4.73 -9.37
C SER A 988 -43.59 6.23 -9.63
N PRO A 989 -44.85 6.70 -9.84
CA PRO A 989 -45.11 8.09 -10.19
C PRO A 989 -44.57 9.06 -9.14
N GLY A 990 -43.88 10.11 -9.59
CA GLY A 990 -43.35 11.17 -8.71
C GLY A 990 -42.01 10.89 -8.05
N ARG A 991 -41.42 9.69 -8.22
CA ARG A 991 -40.04 9.42 -7.80
C ARG A 991 -39.07 9.70 -8.94
N ILE A 992 -38.13 10.62 -8.71
CA ILE A 992 -37.07 11.00 -9.65
C ILE A 992 -35.72 10.69 -9.01
N VAL A 993 -34.93 9.80 -9.60
CA VAL A 993 -33.64 9.35 -9.05
C VAL A 993 -32.51 9.61 -10.05
N PRO A 994 -31.25 9.73 -9.59
CA PRO A 994 -30.12 9.95 -10.48
C PRO A 994 -29.71 8.68 -11.24
N TYR A 995 -29.14 8.88 -12.43
CA TYR A 995 -28.35 7.90 -13.16
C TYR A 995 -26.94 8.43 -13.40
N PHE A 996 -26.00 7.55 -13.70
CA PHE A 996 -24.57 7.83 -13.66
C PHE A 996 -23.94 7.70 -15.06
N ARG A 997 -22.74 8.25 -15.21
CA ARG A 997 -21.89 7.91 -16.36
C ARG A 997 -21.48 6.43 -16.26
N PRO A 998 -21.25 5.72 -17.38
CA PRO A 998 -20.75 4.35 -17.37
C PRO A 998 -19.52 4.21 -16.45
N HIS A 999 -19.52 3.16 -15.63
CA HIS A 999 -18.44 2.84 -14.68
C HIS A 999 -17.99 4.00 -13.78
N SER A 1000 -18.96 4.74 -13.24
CA SER A 1000 -18.67 5.95 -12.47
C SER A 1000 -19.72 6.22 -11.39
N THR A 1001 -19.31 6.87 -10.30
CA THR A 1001 -20.22 7.51 -9.34
C THR A 1001 -20.61 8.93 -9.76
N VAL A 1002 -20.09 9.43 -10.89
CA VAL A 1002 -20.42 10.76 -11.43
C VAL A 1002 -21.81 10.71 -12.07
N ARG A 1003 -22.71 11.54 -11.55
CA ARG A 1003 -24.08 11.68 -12.06
C ARG A 1003 -24.07 12.17 -13.52
N ALA A 1004 -24.88 11.53 -14.36
CA ALA A 1004 -25.15 11.96 -15.72
C ALA A 1004 -26.48 12.73 -15.83
N GLY A 1005 -27.47 12.40 -15.00
CA GLY A 1005 -28.75 13.10 -14.93
C GLY A 1005 -29.70 12.50 -13.91
N LYS A 1006 -31.00 12.85 -14.00
CA LYS A 1006 -32.08 12.29 -13.17
C LYS A 1006 -33.35 12.07 -13.98
N ARG A 1007 -34.15 11.05 -13.63
CA ARG A 1007 -35.38 10.70 -14.36
C ARG A 1007 -36.38 9.94 -13.46
N GLY A 1008 -37.63 9.79 -13.91
CA GLY A 1008 -38.61 8.89 -13.29
C GLY A 1008 -38.63 7.50 -13.93
N THR A 1009 -39.38 6.57 -13.32
CA THR A 1009 -39.57 5.20 -13.82
C THR A 1009 -40.57 5.13 -14.98
N SER A 1010 -40.31 4.38 -16.04
CA SER A 1010 -41.19 4.24 -17.22
C SER A 1010 -41.50 2.80 -17.65
N LEU A 1011 -40.87 1.76 -17.08
CA LEU A 1011 -40.92 0.35 -17.52
C LEU A 1011 -40.43 0.12 -18.96
N GLU A 1012 -39.69 1.08 -19.52
CA GLU A 1012 -39.14 1.00 -20.86
C GLU A 1012 -37.88 0.11 -20.90
N SER A 1013 -37.64 -0.55 -22.04
CA SER A 1013 -36.42 -1.33 -22.31
C SER A 1013 -36.17 -2.50 -21.34
N ILE A 1014 -37.23 -3.05 -20.76
CA ILE A 1014 -37.16 -4.28 -19.96
C ILE A 1014 -37.38 -5.48 -20.88
N ARG A 1015 -36.53 -6.51 -20.78
CA ARG A 1015 -36.57 -7.68 -21.67
C ARG A 1015 -36.48 -9.00 -20.92
N PHE A 1016 -37.33 -9.96 -21.27
CA PHE A 1016 -37.27 -11.35 -20.79
C PHE A 1016 -36.97 -12.31 -21.95
N ILE A 1017 -35.79 -12.90 -21.94
CA ILE A 1017 -35.26 -13.71 -23.05
C ILE A 1017 -34.75 -15.07 -22.57
N ASN A 1018 -35.07 -16.16 -23.26
CA ASN A 1018 -34.56 -17.51 -22.96
C ASN A 1018 -34.89 -18.01 -21.54
N ASN A 1019 -35.94 -17.55 -20.86
CA ASN A 1019 -36.27 -18.00 -19.50
C ASN A 1019 -37.20 -19.23 -19.50
N ILE A 1020 -37.25 -19.96 -18.38
CA ILE A 1020 -38.22 -21.04 -18.13
C ILE A 1020 -39.18 -20.60 -17.02
N PHE A 1021 -40.48 -20.75 -17.26
CA PHE A 1021 -41.55 -20.59 -16.28
C PHE A 1021 -42.25 -21.94 -16.07
N ALA A 1022 -42.25 -22.43 -14.84
CA ALA A 1022 -42.81 -23.74 -14.47
C ALA A 1022 -43.55 -23.68 -13.13
N GLY A 1023 -44.34 -24.71 -12.83
CA GLY A 1023 -45.12 -24.78 -11.60
C GLY A 1023 -46.45 -24.03 -11.69
N THR A 1024 -47.16 -24.00 -10.57
CA THR A 1024 -48.56 -23.58 -10.44
C THR A 1024 -48.71 -22.08 -10.71
N ASP A 1025 -49.47 -21.75 -11.75
CA ASP A 1025 -49.88 -20.40 -12.18
C ASP A 1025 -48.72 -19.43 -12.50
N CYS A 1026 -47.47 -19.91 -12.52
CA CYS A 1026 -46.29 -19.07 -12.68
C CYS A 1026 -46.25 -18.39 -14.05
N GLY A 1027 -46.57 -19.15 -15.12
CA GLY A 1027 -46.60 -18.63 -16.48
C GLY A 1027 -47.75 -17.65 -16.74
N ASN A 1028 -48.93 -17.91 -16.17
CA ASN A 1028 -50.08 -16.99 -16.25
C ASN A 1028 -49.79 -15.71 -15.46
N SER A 1029 -49.22 -15.82 -14.25
CA SER A 1029 -48.85 -14.67 -13.43
C SER A 1029 -47.91 -13.73 -14.18
N PHE A 1030 -46.87 -14.26 -14.84
CA PHE A 1030 -45.98 -13.47 -15.67
C PHE A 1030 -46.70 -12.79 -16.84
N ARG A 1031 -47.49 -13.55 -17.62
CA ARG A 1031 -48.22 -13.02 -18.79
C ARG A 1031 -49.19 -11.90 -18.41
N ASN A 1032 -49.95 -12.09 -17.32
CA ASN A 1032 -50.88 -11.09 -16.82
C ASN A 1032 -50.15 -9.82 -16.34
N ALA A 1033 -48.97 -9.98 -15.72
CA ALA A 1033 -48.20 -8.84 -15.21
C ALA A 1033 -47.63 -7.95 -16.33
N ILE A 1034 -47.42 -8.48 -17.54
CA ILE A 1034 -46.85 -7.72 -18.66
C ILE A 1034 -47.90 -7.24 -19.69
N GLU A 1035 -49.14 -7.73 -19.64
CA GLU A 1035 -50.18 -7.53 -20.68
C GLU A 1035 -50.42 -6.05 -21.07
N SER A 1036 -50.32 -5.13 -20.10
CA SER A 1036 -50.51 -3.69 -20.28
C SER A 1036 -49.22 -2.87 -20.15
N THR A 1037 -48.08 -3.47 -20.49
CA THR A 1037 -46.75 -2.86 -20.36
C THR A 1037 -45.96 -2.89 -21.68
N GLU A 1038 -44.85 -2.15 -21.74
CA GLU A 1038 -43.91 -2.15 -22.87
C GLU A 1038 -42.78 -3.19 -22.68
N ILE A 1039 -42.98 -4.16 -21.77
CA ILE A 1039 -41.99 -5.19 -21.47
C ILE A 1039 -41.90 -6.17 -22.65
N GLU A 1040 -40.70 -6.32 -23.19
CA GLU A 1040 -40.45 -7.23 -24.29
C GLU A 1040 -40.19 -8.64 -23.77
N GLN A 1041 -40.76 -9.64 -24.44
CA GLN A 1041 -40.40 -11.04 -24.19
C GLN A 1041 -40.14 -11.79 -25.48
N SER A 1042 -39.16 -12.69 -25.48
CA SER A 1042 -38.89 -13.57 -26.62
C SER A 1042 -38.24 -14.87 -26.17
N HIS A 1043 -38.46 -15.96 -26.92
CA HIS A 1043 -37.80 -17.24 -26.68
C HIS A 1043 -37.92 -17.75 -25.22
N ASN A 1044 -39.01 -17.45 -24.51
CA ASN A 1044 -39.26 -18.03 -23.18
C ASN A 1044 -40.01 -19.37 -23.32
N LEU A 1045 -39.74 -20.31 -22.41
CA LEU A 1045 -40.41 -21.60 -22.30
C LEU A 1045 -41.42 -21.55 -21.14
N PHE A 1046 -42.67 -21.90 -21.41
CA PHE A 1046 -43.74 -22.03 -20.41
C PHE A 1046 -44.15 -23.49 -20.30
N VAL A 1047 -44.03 -24.07 -19.11
CA VAL A 1047 -44.45 -25.45 -18.80
C VAL A 1047 -45.85 -25.38 -18.17
N GLU A 1048 -46.86 -25.98 -18.81
CA GLU A 1048 -48.29 -25.80 -18.48
C GLU A 1048 -48.71 -26.34 -17.09
N ASP A 1049 -49.74 -25.72 -16.51
CA ASP A 1049 -50.22 -25.92 -15.12
C ASP A 1049 -50.74 -27.34 -14.80
N SER A 1050 -51.15 -28.13 -15.79
CA SER A 1050 -51.78 -29.44 -15.56
C SER A 1050 -50.81 -30.55 -15.17
N ASP A 1051 -49.50 -30.36 -15.37
CA ASP A 1051 -48.52 -31.45 -15.34
C ASP A 1051 -47.63 -31.48 -14.08
N ARG A 1052 -47.83 -30.55 -13.12
CA ARG A 1052 -46.90 -30.32 -11.97
C ARG A 1052 -45.44 -30.55 -12.38
N GLY A 1053 -44.98 -29.79 -13.38
CA GLY A 1053 -43.68 -30.00 -14.01
C GLY A 1053 -42.46 -29.65 -13.15
N TYR A 1054 -42.57 -29.69 -11.82
CA TYR A 1054 -41.51 -29.38 -10.88
C TYR A 1054 -41.70 -30.08 -9.52
N GLU A 1055 -40.60 -30.54 -8.93
CA GLU A 1055 -40.51 -30.97 -7.52
C GLU A 1055 -39.24 -30.38 -6.88
N SER A 1056 -39.31 -29.95 -5.62
CA SER A 1056 -38.11 -29.70 -4.79
C SER A 1056 -38.09 -30.62 -3.58
N ILE A 1057 -36.91 -31.20 -3.33
CA ILE A 1057 -36.62 -31.99 -2.14
C ILE A 1057 -35.39 -31.36 -1.48
N THR A 1058 -35.49 -31.00 -0.21
CA THR A 1058 -34.36 -30.52 0.59
C THR A 1058 -34.06 -31.54 1.68
N GLU A 1059 -32.93 -32.24 1.56
CA GLU A 1059 -32.45 -33.26 2.51
C GLU A 1059 -30.95 -33.07 2.76
N ASP A 1060 -30.49 -33.17 4.01
CA ASP A 1060 -29.08 -33.08 4.41
C ASP A 1060 -28.32 -31.85 3.85
N GLY A 1061 -29.00 -30.72 3.72
CA GLY A 1061 -28.41 -29.51 3.13
C GLY A 1061 -28.13 -29.65 1.62
N LYS A 1062 -28.90 -30.47 0.91
CA LYS A 1062 -28.94 -30.49 -0.55
C LYS A 1062 -30.36 -30.18 -0.98
N THR A 1063 -30.51 -29.18 -1.84
CA THR A 1063 -31.80 -28.90 -2.47
C THR A 1063 -31.74 -29.46 -3.88
N THR A 1064 -32.50 -30.52 -4.11
CA THR A 1064 -32.67 -31.11 -5.43
C THR A 1064 -33.93 -30.53 -6.06
N ILE A 1065 -33.77 -30.02 -7.28
CA ILE A 1065 -34.82 -29.48 -8.12
C ILE A 1065 -35.03 -30.45 -9.28
N ASN A 1066 -36.20 -31.04 -9.36
CA ASN A 1066 -36.64 -31.81 -10.51
C ASN A 1066 -37.55 -30.93 -11.36
N ILE A 1067 -37.33 -30.85 -12.67
CA ILE A 1067 -38.20 -30.15 -13.61
C ILE A 1067 -38.53 -31.07 -14.77
N PHE A 1068 -39.81 -31.17 -15.09
CA PHE A 1068 -40.27 -31.85 -16.27
C PHE A 1068 -40.31 -30.89 -17.47
N ILE A 1069 -39.66 -31.29 -18.56
CA ILE A 1069 -39.65 -30.53 -19.83
C ILE A 1069 -40.42 -31.31 -20.89
N PRO A 1070 -41.55 -30.80 -21.40
CA PRO A 1070 -42.33 -31.48 -22.44
C PRO A 1070 -41.57 -31.53 -23.77
N GLY A 1071 -41.49 -32.71 -24.40
CA GLY A 1071 -40.68 -32.98 -25.59
C GLY A 1071 -40.97 -32.14 -26.83
N LYS A 1072 -42.22 -31.72 -27.03
CA LYS A 1072 -42.64 -30.96 -28.22
C LYS A 1072 -42.29 -29.47 -28.18
N VAL A 1073 -41.68 -28.97 -27.09
CA VAL A 1073 -41.60 -27.52 -26.80
C VAL A 1073 -40.17 -26.95 -26.83
N ILE A 1074 -39.12 -27.79 -26.79
CA ILE A 1074 -37.74 -27.32 -26.95
C ILE A 1074 -37.48 -27.00 -28.43
N LYS A 1075 -37.29 -25.72 -28.75
CA LYS A 1075 -36.89 -25.27 -30.11
C LYS A 1075 -35.37 -25.41 -30.30
N ASP A 1076 -34.89 -25.60 -31.52
CA ASP A 1076 -33.46 -25.79 -31.81
C ASP A 1076 -32.64 -24.49 -31.97
N ASN A 1077 -33.24 -23.30 -31.81
CA ASN A 1077 -32.61 -22.02 -32.15
C ASN A 1077 -32.83 -20.90 -31.09
N TYR A 1078 -32.37 -21.09 -29.85
CA TYR A 1078 -32.33 -19.98 -28.89
C TYR A 1078 -31.11 -19.06 -29.19
N PRO A 1079 -31.25 -17.72 -29.09
CA PRO A 1079 -30.15 -16.80 -29.39
C PRO A 1079 -29.10 -16.75 -28.27
N LEU A 1080 -27.83 -16.54 -28.66
CA LEU A 1080 -26.78 -16.12 -27.74
C LEU A 1080 -26.99 -14.66 -27.35
N ILE A 1081 -27.09 -14.36 -26.06
CA ILE A 1081 -27.31 -13.00 -25.59
C ILE A 1081 -25.98 -12.31 -25.31
N SER A 1082 -25.76 -11.18 -25.97
CA SER A 1082 -24.57 -10.34 -25.86
C SER A 1082 -24.95 -8.86 -25.82
N SER A 1083 -23.96 -8.00 -25.51
CA SER A 1083 -24.11 -6.54 -25.60
C SER A 1083 -24.66 -6.07 -26.94
N ASP A 1084 -24.25 -6.70 -28.05
CA ASP A 1084 -24.69 -6.29 -29.38
C ASP A 1084 -26.10 -6.78 -29.69
N TYR A 1085 -26.50 -7.95 -29.17
CA TYR A 1085 -27.87 -8.43 -29.28
C TYR A 1085 -28.85 -7.51 -28.55
N ILE A 1086 -28.49 -7.05 -27.35
CA ILE A 1086 -29.33 -6.16 -26.54
C ILE A 1086 -29.28 -4.73 -27.08
N GLY A 1087 -28.11 -4.26 -27.51
CA GLY A 1087 -27.90 -2.86 -27.86
C GLY A 1087 -27.83 -1.95 -26.64
N GLU A 1088 -27.98 -0.66 -26.89
CA GLU A 1088 -27.88 0.38 -25.86
C GLU A 1088 -29.22 0.54 -25.11
N ILE A 1089 -29.17 0.72 -23.79
CA ILE A 1089 -30.35 1.03 -22.97
C ILE A 1089 -30.58 2.57 -23.00
N PRO A 1090 -31.71 3.07 -23.55
CA PRO A 1090 -31.89 4.46 -24.03
C PRO A 1090 -31.72 5.64 -23.05
N TYR A 1091 -31.33 5.43 -21.80
CA TYR A 1091 -31.15 6.51 -20.79
C TYR A 1091 -29.87 6.40 -19.98
N ALA A 1092 -29.31 5.19 -19.89
CA ALA A 1092 -27.99 4.97 -19.30
C ALA A 1092 -26.87 5.40 -20.25
N GLY A 1093 -27.16 5.51 -21.55
CA GLY A 1093 -26.13 5.77 -22.58
C GLY A 1093 -25.11 4.63 -22.65
N MET A 1094 -25.54 3.40 -22.33
CA MET A 1094 -24.66 2.29 -22.00
C MET A 1094 -25.23 0.97 -22.55
N LYS A 1095 -24.35 0.11 -23.08
CA LYS A 1095 -24.65 -1.29 -23.38
C LYS A 1095 -24.45 -2.15 -22.13
N MET A 1096 -24.87 -3.41 -22.18
CA MET A 1096 -24.43 -4.35 -21.13
C MET A 1096 -22.92 -4.51 -21.20
N GLU A 1097 -22.19 -4.23 -20.12
CA GLU A 1097 -20.73 -4.30 -20.13
C GLU A 1097 -20.23 -5.03 -18.88
N GLN A 1098 -19.06 -5.64 -19.01
CA GLN A 1098 -18.28 -6.06 -17.85
C GLN A 1098 -17.81 -4.81 -17.08
N THR A 1099 -17.41 -4.96 -15.82
CA THR A 1099 -16.96 -3.84 -14.99
C THR A 1099 -15.69 -3.14 -15.50
N ASN A 1100 -14.99 -3.72 -16.48
CA ASN A 1100 -13.85 -3.13 -17.18
C ASN A 1100 -14.24 -2.41 -18.49
N GLY A 1101 -15.54 -2.28 -18.80
CA GLY A 1101 -16.05 -1.65 -20.02
C GLY A 1101 -16.05 -2.54 -21.27
N LEU A 1102 -15.65 -3.81 -21.15
CA LEU A 1102 -15.73 -4.73 -22.29
C LEU A 1102 -17.17 -5.23 -22.49
N PRO A 1103 -17.57 -5.56 -23.74
CA PRO A 1103 -18.85 -6.20 -24.01
C PRO A 1103 -19.06 -7.45 -23.16
N LEU A 1104 -20.27 -7.61 -22.63
CA LEU A 1104 -20.75 -8.78 -21.92
C LEU A 1104 -21.36 -9.79 -22.90
N VAL A 1105 -20.98 -11.06 -22.76
CA VAL A 1105 -21.60 -12.20 -23.43
C VAL A 1105 -22.07 -13.17 -22.35
N ILE A 1106 -23.32 -13.63 -22.44
CA ILE A 1106 -23.89 -14.64 -21.53
C ILE A 1106 -23.69 -16.01 -22.19
N ASP A 1107 -22.47 -16.52 -22.10
CA ASP A 1107 -22.03 -17.77 -22.72
C ASP A 1107 -21.70 -18.87 -21.70
N ASN A 1108 -22.17 -18.75 -20.46
CA ASN A 1108 -22.04 -19.77 -19.43
C ASN A 1108 -23.38 -20.07 -18.78
N ASP A 1109 -23.58 -21.34 -18.42
CA ASP A 1109 -24.73 -21.82 -17.63
C ASP A 1109 -24.50 -21.62 -16.12
N ILE A 1110 -25.49 -21.94 -15.29
CA ILE A 1110 -25.40 -21.77 -13.82
C ILE A 1110 -24.26 -22.58 -13.17
N ASN A 1111 -23.78 -23.64 -13.81
CA ASN A 1111 -22.65 -24.43 -13.33
C ASN A 1111 -21.30 -23.92 -13.86
N GLY A 1112 -21.29 -22.79 -14.57
CA GLY A 1112 -20.10 -22.23 -15.21
C GLY A 1112 -19.65 -23.00 -16.45
N ARG A 1113 -20.51 -23.83 -17.04
CA ARG A 1113 -20.19 -24.54 -18.30
C ARG A 1113 -20.45 -23.62 -19.48
N LYS A 1114 -19.52 -23.60 -20.43
CA LYS A 1114 -19.67 -22.82 -21.64
C LYS A 1114 -20.85 -23.31 -22.48
N VAL A 1115 -21.68 -22.40 -22.94
CA VAL A 1115 -22.83 -22.63 -23.81
C VAL A 1115 -22.36 -23.07 -25.19
N ASN A 1116 -22.93 -24.13 -25.74
CA ASN A 1116 -22.70 -24.52 -27.12
C ASN A 1116 -23.46 -23.53 -28.03
N THR A 1117 -22.74 -22.81 -28.90
CA THR A 1117 -23.34 -21.84 -29.82
C THR A 1117 -24.26 -22.49 -30.86
N GLU A 1118 -24.08 -23.80 -31.09
CA GLU A 1118 -24.98 -24.64 -31.87
C GLU A 1118 -25.87 -25.42 -30.90
N GLY A 1119 -27.10 -24.96 -30.64
CA GLY A 1119 -28.08 -25.68 -29.80
C GLY A 1119 -28.31 -25.11 -28.40
N ILE A 1120 -28.23 -23.78 -28.23
CA ILE A 1120 -28.57 -23.06 -26.99
C ILE A 1120 -29.96 -23.49 -26.48
N LYS A 1121 -30.08 -23.69 -25.17
CA LYS A 1121 -31.33 -24.08 -24.48
C LYS A 1121 -31.89 -22.95 -23.61
N PRO A 1122 -33.21 -22.91 -23.36
CA PRO A 1122 -33.79 -21.95 -22.43
C PRO A 1122 -33.39 -22.31 -20.99
N GLY A 1123 -33.50 -21.32 -20.11
CA GLY A 1123 -33.20 -21.44 -18.69
C GLY A 1123 -31.71 -21.57 -18.40
N PRO A 1124 -31.36 -21.85 -17.14
CA PRO A 1124 -30.00 -21.71 -16.65
C PRO A 1124 -29.11 -22.92 -16.94
N PHE A 1125 -29.60 -23.90 -17.71
CA PHE A 1125 -28.95 -25.20 -17.88
C PHE A 1125 -28.69 -25.53 -19.35
N GLN A 1126 -27.46 -25.91 -19.68
CA GLN A 1126 -27.11 -26.33 -21.04
C GLN A 1126 -27.42 -27.80 -21.34
N THR A 1127 -27.55 -28.63 -20.31
CA THR A 1127 -27.83 -30.08 -20.47
C THR A 1127 -29.32 -30.41 -20.36
N LEU A 1128 -30.20 -29.46 -20.67
CA LEU A 1128 -31.64 -29.64 -20.57
C LEU A 1128 -32.12 -30.67 -21.61
N MET A 1129 -32.81 -31.72 -21.14
CA MET A 1129 -33.36 -32.81 -21.97
C MET A 1129 -34.88 -32.84 -21.90
N GLU A 1130 -35.52 -33.54 -22.84
CA GLU A 1130 -36.93 -33.91 -22.73
C GLU A 1130 -37.16 -34.82 -21.51
N GLY A 1131 -38.28 -34.65 -20.81
CA GLY A 1131 -38.66 -35.43 -19.64
C GLY A 1131 -38.18 -34.81 -18.32
N TRP A 1132 -38.02 -35.63 -17.29
CA TRP A 1132 -37.57 -35.18 -15.97
C TRP A 1132 -36.07 -34.87 -15.98
N ASN A 1133 -35.74 -33.66 -15.56
CA ASN A 1133 -34.38 -33.17 -15.38
C ASN A 1133 -34.13 -32.95 -13.89
N ASN A 1134 -33.08 -33.58 -13.35
CA ASN A 1134 -32.71 -33.47 -11.95
C ASN A 1134 -31.50 -32.55 -11.80
N PHE A 1135 -31.64 -31.54 -10.93
CA PHE A 1135 -30.59 -30.59 -10.61
C PHE A 1135 -30.35 -30.62 -9.10
N THR A 1136 -29.24 -31.21 -8.68
CA THR A 1136 -28.85 -31.22 -7.27
C THR A 1136 -27.99 -30.00 -6.96
N LEU A 1137 -28.47 -29.14 -6.07
CA LEU A 1137 -27.71 -28.02 -5.54
C LEU A 1137 -26.97 -28.50 -4.29
N LYS A 1138 -25.64 -28.60 -4.38
CA LYS A 1138 -24.80 -28.88 -3.22
C LYS A 1138 -24.63 -27.59 -2.43
N LEU A 1139 -25.23 -27.49 -1.24
CA LEU A 1139 -24.70 -26.55 -0.25
C LEU A 1139 -23.30 -27.08 0.08
N LYS A 1140 -22.26 -26.29 -0.17
CA LYS A 1140 -20.95 -26.61 0.38
C LYS A 1140 -21.11 -26.61 1.89
N LYS A 1141 -21.16 -27.80 2.47
CA LYS A 1141 -20.94 -28.02 3.89
C LYS A 1141 -19.58 -28.69 3.96
N ASP A 1142 -18.68 -28.00 4.66
CA ASP A 1142 -17.28 -28.32 4.96
C ASP A 1142 -16.29 -28.32 3.78
#